data_AF-A0A1Q6H0X7-F1
#
_entry.id   AF-A0A1Q6H0X7-F1
#
_cell.length_a   1.000
_cell.length_b   1.000
_cell.length_c   1.000
_cell.angle_alpha   90.00
_cell.angle_beta   90.00
_cell.angle_gamma   90.00
#
_symmetry.space_group_name_H-M   'P 1'
#
loop_
_entity.id
_entity.type
_entity.pdbx_description
1 polymer ?
#
loop_
_entity_poly.entity_id
_entity_poly.type
_entity_poly.pdbx_seq_one_letter_code
_entity_poly.pdbx_strand_id
1 'polypeptide(L)'
;MIKRILYILYIGMFFPVVALSQINTDRVMTIGKNALYFEDYVLSIQYFNQVIGAKPYLAEPYFYRGLAKMNLDDYQGAEADCSQALERNPFVVNAYQIRGISRIRQQNYQGAIQDYRKALKMDPENISLWHNLALCRMHEEEYAQARADLDTLIRISPRYTDAYLMRTEVSLKQKDTLQAMTDADKAIEMDRYNPDTWSSRGMLFLQRGKYKDAETDLTEAIRLSVRNAGVYINRALARYHQNNLRGAMSDYDLALDVDRNNFIGHYNRGLLRAQVGDDNRAIEDFDFVLKMEPDNLMARFNRGLLRDRTGDYPGAIEDYSAVLEEYPNFLAGYQYRAQARRKVGDLKGADADEFKVLKAQIEAQNGTKKQTASNDKTRKKSDKNVENYRKIVVADNDSEDDRYKTDYRGRVQDKNVTILPQPMFALNYYERPEEVKRQVNYYKGIDDLNARRVLPHRLLITNNEASLSEEQVKQHFASIDEETAAIVKEPGNVLHYYARALDFYLVQDFDNALKDMDEAIRCDSTFFPAYFSRALIYYKQLEYRKRDRKFEVETVEEQNLQVRSYDYNKVREDLDRVIELAPDFVYAYYNRGNILAVMKDYRAALVDYNKAIEQDPRFADAYYNRGLTNIFLGNNRQGIQDLSKAGELGIFSAYNIIKRFTTIEEK
;
A
#
# COMPACT_ATOMS: atom_id res chain seq x y z
N MET A 1 65.23 31.82 26.67
CA MET A 1 63.88 31.85 26.06
C MET A 1 63.74 30.92 24.85
N ILE A 2 64.70 30.89 23.92
CA ILE A 2 64.61 30.13 22.65
C ILE A 2 64.44 28.61 22.84
N LYS A 3 65.13 27.99 23.82
CA LYS A 3 65.00 26.54 24.10
C LYS A 3 63.62 26.12 24.64
N ARG A 4 62.88 27.00 25.31
CA ARG A 4 61.52 26.70 25.80
C ARG A 4 60.48 26.77 24.67
N ILE A 5 60.67 27.67 23.71
CA ILE A 5 59.79 27.80 22.54
C ILE A 5 59.96 26.60 21.60
N LEU A 6 61.20 26.13 21.42
CA LEU A 6 61.49 24.90 20.68
C LEU A 6 60.83 23.66 21.31
N TYR A 7 60.82 23.54 22.65
CA TYR A 7 60.12 22.44 23.33
C TYR A 7 58.60 22.48 23.16
N ILE A 8 58.00 23.68 23.16
CA ILE A 8 56.54 23.84 22.93
C ILE A 8 56.17 23.52 21.48
N LEU A 9 56.99 23.92 20.51
CA LEU A 9 56.83 23.54 19.10
C LEU A 9 57.05 22.05 18.88
N TYR A 10 58.01 21.43 19.59
CA TYR A 10 58.25 19.99 19.52
C TYR A 10 57.07 19.20 20.09
N ILE A 11 56.49 19.63 21.23
CA ILE A 11 55.30 18.99 21.82
C ILE A 11 54.07 19.18 20.91
N GLY A 12 53.92 20.35 20.27
CA GLY A 12 52.84 20.61 19.31
C GLY A 12 52.92 19.82 18.01
N MET A 13 54.10 19.35 17.60
CA MET A 13 54.27 18.47 16.43
C MET A 13 53.98 16.98 16.74
N PHE A 14 54.03 16.56 18.00
CA PHE A 14 53.77 15.16 18.41
C PHE A 14 52.34 14.91 18.91
N PHE A 15 51.51 15.95 19.05
CA PHE A 15 50.09 15.83 19.34
C PHE A 15 49.26 16.29 18.13
N PRO A 16 48.74 15.37 17.30
CA PRO A 16 47.80 15.76 16.26
C PRO A 16 46.56 16.36 16.93
N VAL A 17 46.33 17.66 16.73
CA VAL A 17 45.07 18.31 17.09
C VAL A 17 44.02 17.80 16.12
N VAL A 18 43.26 16.80 16.55
CA VAL A 18 42.11 16.29 15.79
C VAL A 18 41.00 17.33 15.90
N ALA A 19 40.89 18.21 14.91
CA ALA A 19 39.75 19.10 14.75
C ALA A 19 38.56 18.28 14.22
N LEU A 20 37.65 17.89 15.10
CA LEU A 20 36.37 17.29 14.70
C LEU A 20 35.45 18.42 14.22
N SER A 21 35.10 18.45 12.94
CA SER A 21 34.05 19.33 12.44
C SER A 21 32.71 18.92 13.08
N GLN A 22 32.15 19.78 13.93
CA GLN A 22 30.83 19.53 14.52
C GLN A 22 29.74 20.07 13.59
N ILE A 23 28.76 19.23 13.26
CA ILE A 23 27.57 19.66 12.51
C ILE A 23 26.81 20.65 13.39
N ASN A 24 26.51 21.86 12.87
CA ASN A 24 25.62 22.79 13.54
C ASN A 24 24.17 22.28 13.43
N THR A 25 23.77 21.50 14.42
CA THR A 25 22.45 20.83 14.45
C THR A 25 21.30 21.80 14.36
N ASP A 26 21.43 23.00 14.92
CA ASP A 26 20.34 23.97 14.98
C ASP A 26 20.07 24.53 13.59
N ARG A 27 21.14 24.86 12.84
CA ARG A 27 21.04 25.26 11.44
C ARG A 27 20.47 24.13 10.58
N VAL A 28 20.95 22.90 10.74
CA VAL A 28 20.45 21.74 9.99
C VAL A 28 18.97 21.49 10.29
N MET A 29 18.57 21.62 11.56
CA MET A 29 17.18 21.51 11.99
C MET A 29 16.30 22.56 11.32
N THR A 30 16.75 23.83 11.26
CA THR A 30 16.01 24.90 10.55
C THR A 30 15.88 24.61 9.06
N ILE A 31 16.94 24.13 8.39
CA ILE A 31 16.86 23.78 6.97
C ILE A 31 15.87 22.63 6.75
N GLY A 32 15.88 21.61 7.61
CA GLY A 32 14.91 20.51 7.56
C GLY A 32 13.47 20.98 7.72
N LYS A 33 13.20 21.90 8.66
CA LYS A 33 11.87 22.51 8.84
C LYS A 33 11.44 23.34 7.62
N ASN A 34 12.36 24.08 7.01
CA ASN A 34 12.07 24.86 5.80
C ASN A 34 11.74 23.94 4.62
N ALA A 35 12.50 22.86 4.44
CA ALA A 35 12.20 21.84 3.42
C ALA A 35 10.80 21.24 3.64
N LEU A 36 10.46 20.90 4.89
CA LEU A 36 9.14 20.41 5.26
C LEU A 36 8.02 21.42 4.94
N TYR A 37 8.25 22.72 5.20
CA TYR A 37 7.30 23.79 4.88
C TYR A 37 7.07 23.94 3.38
N PHE A 38 8.10 23.74 2.54
CA PHE A 38 8.00 23.73 1.09
C PHE A 38 7.57 22.37 0.51
N GLU A 39 7.07 21.46 1.36
CA GLU A 39 6.60 20.13 0.97
C GLU A 39 7.70 19.22 0.38
N ASP A 40 8.98 19.53 0.59
CA ASP A 40 10.10 18.67 0.25
C ASP A 40 10.37 17.68 1.40
N TYR A 41 9.46 16.72 1.51
CA TYR A 41 9.45 15.74 2.60
C TYR A 41 10.71 14.87 2.60
N VAL A 42 11.19 14.48 1.42
CA VAL A 42 12.38 13.65 1.23
C VAL A 42 13.63 14.37 1.75
N LEU A 43 13.85 15.61 1.32
CA LEU A 43 14.97 16.41 1.78
C LEU A 43 14.87 16.72 3.28
N SER A 44 13.66 16.97 3.79
CA SER A 44 13.43 17.21 5.21
C SER A 44 13.85 16.00 6.06
N ILE A 45 13.51 14.77 5.66
CA ILE A 45 13.87 13.52 6.34
C ILE A 45 15.39 13.38 6.41
N GLN A 46 16.11 13.69 5.33
CA GLN A 46 17.58 13.64 5.31
C GLN A 46 18.20 14.57 6.37
N TYR A 47 17.72 15.81 6.46
CA TYR A 47 18.23 16.74 7.47
C TYR A 47 17.88 16.29 8.89
N PHE A 48 16.67 15.78 9.13
CA PHE A 48 16.31 15.24 10.44
C PHE A 48 17.13 14.00 10.80
N ASN A 49 17.48 13.14 9.84
CA ASN A 49 18.40 12.02 10.06
C ASN A 49 19.79 12.48 10.51
N GLN A 50 20.32 13.55 9.93
CA GLN A 50 21.61 14.12 10.35
C GLN A 50 21.53 14.64 11.79
N VAL A 51 20.45 15.34 12.16
CA VAL A 51 20.25 15.82 13.54
C VAL A 51 20.10 14.64 14.51
N ILE A 52 19.33 13.61 14.15
CA ILE A 52 19.16 12.39 14.96
C ILE A 52 20.49 11.66 15.15
N GLY A 53 21.28 11.52 14.08
CA GLY A 53 22.60 10.90 14.14
C GLY A 53 23.56 11.65 15.07
N ALA A 54 23.50 12.98 15.08
CA ALA A 54 24.34 13.81 15.95
C ALA A 54 23.82 13.94 17.39
N LYS A 55 22.49 14.03 17.57
CA LYS A 55 21.81 14.27 18.84
C LYS A 55 20.54 13.39 18.96
N PRO A 56 20.70 12.08 19.23
CA PRO A 56 19.58 11.12 19.23
C PRO A 56 18.61 11.31 20.41
N TYR A 57 18.95 12.11 21.41
CA TYR A 57 18.11 12.40 22.57
C TYR A 57 17.09 13.54 22.33
N LEU A 58 17.21 14.29 21.24
CA LEU A 58 16.26 15.37 20.93
C LEU A 58 14.94 14.77 20.42
N ALA A 59 13.81 15.12 21.04
CA ALA A 59 12.48 14.69 20.59
C ALA A 59 12.07 15.33 19.25
N GLU A 60 12.45 16.59 19.06
CA GLU A 60 12.02 17.43 17.96
C GLU A 60 12.30 16.85 16.55
N PRO A 61 13.52 16.39 16.20
CA PRO A 61 13.76 15.85 14.87
C PRO A 61 12.97 14.57 14.57
N TYR A 62 12.67 13.73 15.57
CA TYR A 62 11.78 12.58 15.38
C TYR A 62 10.36 13.02 15.06
N PHE A 63 9.82 14.00 15.78
CA PHE A 63 8.49 14.54 15.51
C PHE A 63 8.38 15.06 14.07
N TYR A 64 9.31 15.89 13.62
CA TYR A 64 9.25 16.44 12.26
C TYR A 64 9.53 15.40 11.17
N ARG A 65 10.37 14.40 11.44
CA ARG A 65 10.55 13.26 10.52
C ARG A 65 9.28 12.41 10.41
N GLY A 66 8.59 12.18 11.54
CA GLY A 66 7.29 11.50 11.56
C GLY A 66 6.21 12.29 10.81
N LEU A 67 6.20 13.62 10.96
CA LEU A 67 5.33 14.49 10.18
C LEU A 67 5.63 14.38 8.67
N ALA A 68 6.89 14.44 8.26
CA ALA A 68 7.27 14.27 6.85
C ALA A 68 6.84 12.91 6.28
N LYS A 69 7.02 11.82 7.04
CA LYS A 69 6.56 10.47 6.65
C LYS A 69 5.05 10.36 6.53
N MET A 70 4.30 10.97 7.45
CA MET A 70 2.83 11.00 7.38
C MET A 70 2.36 11.65 6.07
N ASN A 71 3.04 12.69 5.60
CA ASN A 71 2.77 13.33 4.30
C ASN A 71 3.10 12.44 3.09
N LEU A 72 4.01 11.48 3.27
CA LEU A 72 4.39 10.50 2.26
C LEU A 72 3.53 9.21 2.35
N ASP A 73 2.42 9.24 3.09
CA ASP A 73 1.54 8.10 3.38
C ASP A 73 2.25 6.91 4.07
N ASP A 74 3.42 7.16 4.67
CA ASP A 74 4.13 6.21 5.54
C ASP A 74 3.64 6.33 6.99
N TYR A 75 2.41 5.86 7.21
CA TYR A 75 1.74 5.94 8.51
C TYR A 75 2.43 5.07 9.58
N GLN A 76 3.01 3.93 9.20
CA GLN A 76 3.77 3.08 10.13
C GLN A 76 5.06 3.76 10.60
N GLY A 77 5.82 4.34 9.66
CA GLY A 77 7.03 5.08 9.98
C GLY A 77 6.74 6.36 10.77
N ALA A 78 5.64 7.05 10.46
CA ALA A 78 5.18 8.22 11.20
C ALA A 78 4.80 7.87 12.66
N GLU A 79 4.08 6.77 12.88
CA GLU A 79 3.76 6.27 14.22
C GLU A 79 5.02 5.92 15.02
N ALA A 80 5.98 5.24 14.40
CA ALA A 80 7.25 4.86 15.04
C ALA A 80 8.04 6.10 15.46
N ASP A 81 8.17 7.09 14.58
CA ASP A 81 8.88 8.34 14.86
C ASP A 81 8.20 9.19 15.93
N CYS A 82 6.87 9.31 15.90
CA CYS A 82 6.16 10.00 16.96
C CYS A 82 6.29 9.28 18.31
N SER A 83 6.36 7.95 18.31
CA SER A 83 6.62 7.18 19.53
C SER A 83 8.01 7.47 20.08
N GLN A 84 9.03 7.51 19.22
CA GLN A 84 10.38 7.92 19.60
C GLN A 84 10.43 9.36 20.13
N ALA A 85 9.70 10.30 19.50
CA ALA A 85 9.59 11.67 19.98
C ALA A 85 9.00 11.73 21.41
N LEU A 86 7.92 10.96 21.66
CA LEU A 86 7.22 10.93 22.94
C LEU A 86 7.99 10.21 24.06
N GLU A 87 8.81 9.22 23.72
CA GLU A 87 9.75 8.61 24.68
C GLU A 87 10.76 9.62 25.20
N ARG A 88 11.19 10.57 24.36
CA ARG A 88 12.16 11.61 24.71
C ARG A 88 11.51 12.81 25.38
N ASN A 89 10.33 13.22 24.90
CA ASN A 89 9.56 14.29 25.49
C ASN A 89 8.05 13.95 25.45
N PRO A 90 7.47 13.50 26.58
CA PRO A 90 6.06 13.16 26.68
C PRO A 90 5.10 14.36 26.58
N PHE A 91 5.59 15.60 26.57
CA PHE A 91 4.75 16.80 26.57
C PHE A 91 4.52 17.39 25.17
N VAL A 92 4.96 16.70 24.12
CA VAL A 92 4.76 17.15 22.73
C VAL A 92 3.35 16.76 22.26
N VAL A 93 2.37 17.63 22.50
CA VAL A 93 0.96 17.44 22.13
C VAL A 93 0.81 17.07 20.64
N ASN A 94 1.51 17.78 19.76
CA ASN A 94 1.47 17.53 18.32
C ASN A 94 1.94 16.11 17.95
N ALA A 95 2.86 15.50 18.71
CA ALA A 95 3.31 14.14 18.42
C ALA A 95 2.22 13.10 18.71
N TYR A 96 1.39 13.30 19.74
CA TYR A 96 0.18 12.49 19.94
C TYR A 96 -0.83 12.69 18.82
N GLN A 97 -0.98 13.91 18.32
CA GLN A 97 -1.90 14.20 17.21
C GLN A 97 -1.49 13.46 15.93
N ILE A 98 -0.23 13.59 15.51
CA ILE A 98 0.30 12.94 14.31
C ILE A 98 0.29 11.41 14.46
N ARG A 99 0.64 10.88 15.64
CA ARG A 99 0.55 9.45 15.91
C ARG A 99 -0.89 8.94 15.87
N GLY A 100 -1.83 9.68 16.44
CA GLY A 100 -3.26 9.38 16.40
C GLY A 100 -3.79 9.32 14.97
N ILE A 101 -3.47 10.32 14.13
CA ILE A 101 -3.87 10.34 12.72
C ILE A 101 -3.27 9.15 11.95
N SER A 102 -1.99 8.87 12.19
CA SER A 102 -1.30 7.73 11.57
C SER A 102 -1.92 6.39 11.99
N ARG A 103 -2.44 6.29 13.22
CA ARG A 103 -3.17 5.11 13.72
C ARG A 103 -4.56 4.99 13.12
N ILE A 104 -5.31 6.09 12.97
CA ILE A 104 -6.60 6.11 12.26
C ILE A 104 -6.43 5.56 10.84
N ARG A 105 -5.41 6.02 10.11
CA ARG A 105 -5.10 5.53 8.75
C ARG A 105 -4.70 4.06 8.69
N GLN A 106 -4.30 3.48 9.81
CA GLN A 106 -4.03 2.05 9.99
C GLN A 106 -5.19 1.29 10.64
N GLN A 107 -6.38 1.90 10.75
CA GLN A 107 -7.57 1.35 11.42
C GLN A 107 -7.38 1.01 12.91
N ASN A 108 -6.37 1.60 13.56
CA ASN A 108 -6.10 1.44 14.98
C ASN A 108 -6.75 2.59 15.79
N TYR A 109 -8.09 2.64 15.79
CA TYR A 109 -8.83 3.72 16.46
C TYR A 109 -8.64 3.69 17.98
N GLN A 110 -8.60 2.52 18.61
CA GLN A 110 -8.32 2.39 20.05
C GLN A 110 -6.97 3.00 20.46
N GLY A 111 -5.92 2.77 19.67
CA GLY A 111 -4.61 3.40 19.90
C GLY A 111 -4.64 4.92 19.72
N ALA A 112 -5.45 5.43 18.79
CA ALA A 112 -5.63 6.87 18.59
C ALA A 112 -6.42 7.51 19.75
N ILE A 113 -7.47 6.87 20.25
CA ILE A 113 -8.25 7.29 21.44
C ILE A 113 -7.32 7.49 22.64
N GLN A 114 -6.41 6.54 22.90
CA GLN A 114 -5.46 6.65 24.01
C GLN A 114 -4.52 7.84 23.88
N ASP A 115 -4.08 8.14 22.66
CA ASP A 115 -3.21 9.28 22.37
C ASP A 115 -3.95 10.61 22.55
N TYR A 116 -5.14 10.75 21.97
CA TYR A 116 -5.94 11.97 22.11
C TYR A 116 -6.34 12.23 23.55
N ARG A 117 -6.72 11.19 24.32
CA ARG A 117 -7.00 11.34 25.76
C ARG A 117 -5.79 11.79 26.56
N LYS A 118 -4.57 11.38 26.18
CA LYS A 118 -3.34 11.89 26.82
C LYS A 118 -3.07 13.33 26.41
N ALA A 119 -3.16 13.64 25.12
CA ALA A 119 -2.95 14.96 24.55
C ALA A 119 -3.89 16.01 25.16
N LEU A 120 -5.19 15.69 25.30
CA LEU A 120 -6.21 16.57 25.89
C LEU A 120 -6.02 16.85 27.39
N LYS A 121 -5.22 16.05 28.12
CA LYS A 121 -4.83 16.42 29.49
C LYS A 121 -3.85 17.59 29.53
N MET A 122 -3.08 17.78 28.46
CA MET A 122 -2.09 18.85 28.33
C MET A 122 -2.67 20.06 27.61
N ASP A 123 -3.55 19.84 26.63
CA ASP A 123 -4.22 20.88 25.86
C ASP A 123 -5.74 20.62 25.79
N PRO A 124 -6.50 20.96 26.85
CA PRO A 124 -7.92 20.63 26.97
C PRO A 124 -8.85 21.41 26.03
N GLU A 125 -8.38 22.52 25.44
CA GLU A 125 -9.17 23.38 24.55
C GLU A 125 -8.89 23.12 23.07
N ASN A 126 -8.06 22.11 22.76
CA ASN A 126 -7.69 21.79 21.39
C ASN A 126 -8.85 21.18 20.59
N ILE A 127 -9.39 21.97 19.67
CA ILE A 127 -10.52 21.59 18.80
C ILE A 127 -10.20 20.34 17.98
N SER A 128 -9.02 20.26 17.36
CA SER A 128 -8.63 19.14 16.49
C SER A 128 -8.49 17.83 17.26
N LEU A 129 -8.00 17.86 18.52
CA LEU A 129 -7.90 16.65 19.35
C LEU A 129 -9.28 16.13 19.76
N TRP A 130 -10.20 17.01 20.16
CA TRP A 130 -11.57 16.63 20.49
C TRP A 130 -12.32 16.09 19.28
N HIS A 131 -12.19 16.74 18.13
CA HIS A 131 -12.77 16.27 16.86
C HIS A 131 -12.31 14.84 16.55
N ASN A 132 -11.00 14.60 16.52
CA ASN A 132 -10.46 13.28 16.18
C ASN A 132 -10.78 12.22 17.24
N LEU A 133 -10.86 12.59 18.53
CA LEU A 133 -11.29 11.68 19.58
C LEU A 133 -12.75 11.25 19.40
N ALA A 134 -13.65 12.20 19.15
CA ALA A 134 -15.06 11.91 18.88
C ALA A 134 -15.21 11.02 17.65
N LEU A 135 -14.47 11.31 16.57
CA LEU A 135 -14.46 10.51 15.35
C LEU A 135 -14.03 9.06 15.62
N CYS A 136 -12.92 8.85 16.35
CA CYS A 136 -12.48 7.50 16.69
C CYS A 136 -13.52 6.73 17.51
N ARG A 137 -14.18 7.40 18.47
CA ARG A 137 -15.24 6.78 19.27
C ARG A 137 -16.51 6.50 18.48
N MET A 138 -16.81 7.28 17.44
CA MET A 138 -17.88 6.97 16.50
C MET A 138 -17.59 5.70 15.72
N HIS A 139 -16.35 5.53 15.21
CA HIS A 139 -15.93 4.31 14.51
C HIS A 139 -15.93 3.06 15.40
N GLU A 140 -15.57 3.20 16.68
CA GLU A 140 -15.60 2.11 17.67
C GLU A 140 -17.01 1.90 18.27
N GLU A 141 -18.04 2.59 17.75
CA GLU A 141 -19.44 2.53 18.22
C GLU A 141 -19.64 2.93 19.70
N GLU A 142 -18.69 3.65 20.28
CA GLU A 142 -18.74 4.21 21.64
C GLU A 142 -19.59 5.48 21.70
N TYR A 143 -20.82 5.43 21.14
CA TYR A 143 -21.67 6.60 20.88
C TYR A 143 -21.98 7.46 22.13
N ALA A 144 -22.12 6.83 23.30
CA ALA A 144 -22.35 7.56 24.55
C ALA A 144 -21.15 8.44 24.94
N GLN A 145 -19.93 7.94 24.73
CA GLN A 145 -18.70 8.69 25.01
C GLN A 145 -18.44 9.75 23.93
N ALA A 146 -18.66 9.40 22.66
CA ALA A 146 -18.57 10.35 21.55
C ALA A 146 -19.51 11.55 21.75
N ARG A 147 -20.75 11.32 22.20
CA ARG A 147 -21.69 12.41 22.55
C ARG A 147 -21.13 13.34 23.62
N ALA A 148 -20.57 12.79 24.70
CA ALA A 148 -19.99 13.59 25.79
C ALA A 148 -18.76 14.41 25.33
N ASP A 149 -17.95 13.86 24.43
CA ASP A 149 -16.83 14.60 23.83
C ASP A 149 -17.33 15.74 22.95
N LEU A 150 -18.35 15.48 22.12
CA LEU A 150 -18.95 16.48 21.24
C LEU A 150 -19.65 17.58 22.03
N ASP A 151 -20.31 17.26 23.15
CA ASP A 151 -20.87 18.25 24.08
C ASP A 151 -19.76 19.15 24.65
N THR A 152 -18.62 18.57 24.98
CA THR A 152 -17.44 19.32 25.43
C THR A 152 -16.87 20.20 24.32
N LEU A 153 -16.73 19.66 23.10
CA LEU A 153 -16.24 20.38 21.93
C LEU A 153 -17.15 21.56 21.56
N ILE A 154 -18.46 21.37 21.59
CA ILE A 154 -19.44 22.45 21.32
C ILE A 154 -19.37 23.52 22.40
N ARG A 155 -19.11 23.17 23.66
CA ARG A 155 -18.90 24.16 24.73
C ARG A 155 -17.63 24.98 24.52
N ILE A 156 -16.55 24.37 24.02
CA ILE A 156 -15.28 25.05 23.73
C ILE A 156 -15.40 25.91 22.46
N SER A 157 -16.01 25.37 21.40
CA SER A 157 -16.17 26.03 20.11
C SER A 157 -17.62 25.93 19.62
N PRO A 158 -18.51 26.83 20.09
CA PRO A 158 -19.94 26.80 19.74
C PRO A 158 -20.24 27.09 18.26
N ARG A 159 -19.25 27.56 17.50
CA ARG A 159 -19.39 27.84 16.06
C ARG A 159 -18.70 26.78 15.19
N TYR A 160 -18.34 25.63 15.75
CA TYR A 160 -17.73 24.54 15.00
C TYR A 160 -18.80 23.60 14.40
N THR A 161 -19.11 23.80 13.11
CA THR A 161 -20.19 23.09 12.41
C THR A 161 -20.04 21.57 12.47
N ASP A 162 -18.83 21.04 12.29
CA ASP A 162 -18.60 19.59 12.25
C ASP A 162 -19.01 18.90 13.56
N ALA A 163 -18.86 19.55 14.71
CA ALA A 163 -19.29 18.96 15.97
C ALA A 163 -20.81 18.73 16.02
N TYR A 164 -21.61 19.63 15.45
CA TYR A 164 -23.06 19.46 15.34
C TYR A 164 -23.42 18.37 14.33
N LEU A 165 -22.70 18.26 13.22
CA LEU A 165 -22.90 17.19 12.24
C LEU A 165 -22.54 15.81 12.81
N MET A 166 -21.38 15.69 13.45
CA MET A 166 -20.96 14.47 14.15
C MET A 166 -21.96 14.11 15.26
N ARG A 167 -22.46 15.08 16.03
CA ARG A 167 -23.45 14.81 17.08
C ARG A 167 -24.81 14.42 16.51
N THR A 168 -25.20 14.97 15.36
CA THR A 168 -26.39 14.55 14.61
C THR A 168 -26.31 13.06 14.28
N GLU A 169 -25.17 12.61 13.77
CA GLU A 169 -24.93 11.20 13.44
C GLU A 169 -24.92 10.31 14.69
N VAL A 170 -24.23 10.72 15.76
CA VAL A 170 -24.22 10.00 17.04
C VAL A 170 -25.63 9.86 17.61
N SER A 171 -26.41 10.95 17.62
CA SER A 171 -27.80 10.94 18.08
C SER A 171 -28.69 10.03 17.22
N LEU A 172 -28.47 9.99 15.91
CA LEU A 172 -29.16 9.05 15.02
C LEU A 172 -28.89 7.59 15.38
N LYS A 173 -27.64 7.23 15.63
CA LYS A 173 -27.24 5.87 16.06
C LYS A 173 -27.86 5.51 17.40
N GLN A 174 -28.01 6.49 18.29
CA GLN A 174 -28.71 6.36 19.57
C GLN A 174 -30.25 6.39 19.44
N LYS A 175 -30.79 6.54 18.23
CA LYS A 175 -32.24 6.70 17.93
C LYS A 175 -32.87 7.96 18.52
N ASP A 176 -32.06 8.95 18.92
CA ASP A 176 -32.48 10.27 19.39
C ASP A 176 -32.72 11.21 18.20
N THR A 177 -33.82 10.97 17.49
CA THR A 177 -34.16 11.72 16.27
C THR A 177 -34.53 13.18 16.51
N LEU A 178 -34.86 13.55 17.75
CA LEU A 178 -35.17 14.94 18.11
C LEU A 178 -33.88 15.75 18.22
N GLN A 179 -32.92 15.26 19.01
CA GLN A 179 -31.61 15.92 19.14
C GLN A 179 -30.90 16.01 17.79
N ALA A 180 -30.93 14.92 17.01
CA ALA A 180 -30.33 14.90 15.68
C ALA A 180 -30.94 15.96 14.76
N MET A 181 -32.26 16.15 14.79
CA MET A 181 -32.91 17.20 13.99
C MET A 181 -32.50 18.60 14.45
N THR A 182 -32.46 18.85 15.76
CA THR A 182 -32.03 20.14 16.32
C THR A 182 -30.60 20.49 15.92
N ASP A 183 -29.69 19.54 15.99
CA ASP A 183 -28.29 19.75 15.62
C ASP A 183 -28.10 19.94 14.11
N ALA A 184 -28.84 19.18 13.28
CA ALA A 184 -28.82 19.35 11.83
C ALA A 184 -29.33 20.73 11.40
N ASP A 185 -30.43 21.20 12.01
CA ASP A 185 -30.95 22.55 11.76
C ASP A 185 -29.93 23.63 12.18
N LYS A 186 -29.26 23.43 13.33
CA LYS A 186 -28.24 24.36 13.80
C LYS A 186 -27.02 24.39 12.88
N ALA A 187 -26.59 23.23 12.37
CA ALA A 187 -25.48 23.13 11.43
C ALA A 187 -25.77 23.89 10.12
N ILE A 188 -27.00 23.80 9.60
CA ILE A 188 -27.43 24.56 8.40
C ILE A 188 -27.48 26.07 8.68
N GLU A 189 -27.95 26.48 9.87
CA GLU A 189 -27.97 27.91 10.28
C GLU A 189 -26.54 28.49 10.31
N MET A 190 -25.58 27.68 10.76
CA MET A 190 -24.17 28.08 10.88
C MET A 190 -23.43 28.07 9.54
N ASP A 191 -23.62 27.02 8.75
CA ASP A 191 -22.98 26.86 7.45
C ASP A 191 -23.93 26.25 6.41
N ARG A 192 -24.70 27.13 5.79
CA ARG A 192 -25.62 26.79 4.69
C ARG A 192 -24.93 26.42 3.39
N TYR A 193 -23.62 26.66 3.25
CA TYR A 193 -22.86 26.41 2.02
C TYR A 193 -22.09 25.08 2.09
N ASN A 194 -22.00 24.47 3.26
CA ASN A 194 -21.53 23.11 3.42
C ASN A 194 -22.61 22.11 2.93
N PRO A 195 -22.34 21.26 1.93
CA PRO A 195 -23.29 20.26 1.42
C PRO A 195 -23.68 19.19 2.46
N ASP A 196 -22.81 18.91 3.44
CA ASP A 196 -23.03 17.85 4.43
C ASP A 196 -24.11 18.23 5.45
N THR A 197 -24.33 19.54 5.67
CA THR A 197 -25.38 20.02 6.58
C THR A 197 -26.77 19.70 6.04
N TRP A 198 -27.00 19.95 4.75
CA TRP A 198 -28.22 19.58 4.04
C TRP A 198 -28.37 18.06 3.89
N SER A 199 -27.29 17.36 3.54
CA SER A 199 -27.32 15.90 3.39
C SER A 199 -27.69 15.19 4.69
N SER A 200 -27.12 15.63 5.82
CA SER A 200 -27.40 15.11 7.17
C SER A 200 -28.89 15.21 7.52
N ARG A 201 -29.51 16.37 7.28
CA ARG A 201 -30.95 16.57 7.52
C ARG A 201 -31.83 15.81 6.51
N GLY A 202 -31.40 15.74 5.25
CA GLY A 202 -32.06 14.93 4.22
C GLY A 202 -32.17 13.45 4.62
N MET A 203 -31.11 12.87 5.19
CA MET A 203 -31.13 11.49 5.70
C MET A 203 -32.04 11.32 6.92
N LEU A 204 -32.09 12.30 7.84
CA LEU A 204 -33.06 12.31 8.94
C LEU A 204 -34.50 12.26 8.42
N PHE A 205 -34.80 13.03 7.36
CA PHE A 205 -36.11 13.01 6.73
C PHE A 205 -36.42 11.67 6.06
N LEU A 206 -35.45 11.03 5.39
CA LEU A 206 -35.60 9.68 4.85
C LEU A 206 -36.00 8.68 5.95
N GLN A 207 -35.26 8.65 7.07
CA GLN A 207 -35.54 7.72 8.17
C GLN A 207 -36.92 7.95 8.81
N ARG A 208 -37.40 9.20 8.81
CA ARG A 208 -38.74 9.56 9.31
C ARG A 208 -39.86 9.39 8.29
N GLY A 209 -39.55 8.92 7.07
CA GLY A 209 -40.53 8.76 5.99
C GLY A 209 -41.01 10.08 5.39
N LYS A 210 -40.32 11.20 5.66
CA LYS A 210 -40.62 12.53 5.09
C LYS A 210 -39.90 12.71 3.75
N TYR A 211 -40.28 11.90 2.78
CA TYR A 211 -39.52 11.77 1.51
C TYR A 211 -39.46 13.07 0.69
N LYS A 212 -40.50 13.91 0.73
CA LYS A 212 -40.52 15.19 0.01
C LYS A 212 -39.54 16.22 0.60
N ASP A 213 -39.47 16.27 1.93
CA ASP A 213 -38.52 17.15 2.64
C ASP A 213 -37.08 16.65 2.40
N ALA A 214 -36.88 15.33 2.45
CA ALA A 214 -35.60 14.69 2.13
C ALA A 214 -35.13 15.02 0.70
N GLU A 215 -36.02 14.91 -0.30
CA GLU A 215 -35.69 15.26 -1.69
C GLU A 215 -35.27 16.72 -1.83
N THR A 216 -35.91 17.63 -1.07
CA THR A 216 -35.61 19.06 -1.10
C THR A 216 -34.21 19.32 -0.57
N ASP A 217 -33.90 18.82 0.64
CA ASP A 217 -32.59 19.00 1.27
C ASP A 217 -31.46 18.34 0.47
N LEU A 218 -31.68 17.12 -0.03
CA LEU A 218 -30.68 16.43 -0.86
C LEU A 218 -30.46 17.14 -2.20
N THR A 219 -31.45 17.89 -2.70
CA THR A 219 -31.28 18.72 -3.90
C THR A 219 -30.39 19.94 -3.63
N GLU A 220 -30.53 20.59 -2.47
CA GLU A 220 -29.61 21.67 -2.07
C GLU A 220 -28.19 21.13 -1.81
N ALA A 221 -28.06 19.96 -1.20
CA ALA A 221 -26.76 19.30 -1.05
C ALA A 221 -26.07 19.04 -2.40
N ILE A 222 -26.79 18.48 -3.38
CA ILE A 222 -26.29 18.22 -4.74
C ILE A 222 -25.90 19.53 -5.46
N ARG A 223 -26.65 20.60 -5.24
CA ARG A 223 -26.33 21.93 -5.80
C ARG A 223 -24.99 22.45 -5.29
N LEU A 224 -24.67 22.20 -4.03
CA LEU A 224 -23.41 22.61 -3.39
C LEU A 224 -22.25 21.65 -3.71
N SER A 225 -22.52 20.35 -3.87
CA SER A 225 -21.53 19.34 -4.24
C SER A 225 -22.07 18.34 -5.25
N VAL A 226 -21.64 18.50 -6.50
CA VAL A 226 -22.06 17.67 -7.65
C VAL A 226 -21.31 16.33 -7.70
N ARG A 227 -20.19 16.18 -6.97
CA ARG A 227 -19.32 14.99 -7.02
C ARG A 227 -19.47 14.10 -5.78
N ASN A 228 -20.69 13.81 -5.36
CA ASN A 228 -20.97 12.89 -4.27
C ASN A 228 -22.08 11.91 -4.66
N ALA A 229 -21.70 10.67 -5.04
CA ALA A 229 -22.62 9.62 -5.47
C ALA A 229 -23.65 9.25 -4.39
N GLY A 230 -23.25 9.28 -3.11
CA GLY A 230 -24.12 8.94 -1.98
C GLY A 230 -25.35 9.85 -1.87
N VAL A 231 -25.20 11.14 -2.16
CA VAL A 231 -26.32 12.10 -2.11
C VAL A 231 -27.34 11.82 -3.22
N TYR A 232 -26.88 11.46 -4.43
CA TYR A 232 -27.76 11.03 -5.51
C TYR A 232 -28.51 9.74 -5.17
N ILE A 233 -27.82 8.74 -4.60
CA ILE A 233 -28.44 7.49 -4.15
C ILE A 233 -29.54 7.75 -3.11
N ASN A 234 -29.25 8.59 -2.11
CA ASN A 234 -30.23 8.95 -1.08
C ASN A 234 -31.43 9.70 -1.66
N ARG A 235 -31.22 10.59 -2.66
CA ARG A 235 -32.34 11.28 -3.32
C ARG A 235 -33.15 10.33 -4.20
N ALA A 236 -32.49 9.39 -4.89
CA ALA A 236 -33.13 8.34 -5.65
C ALA A 236 -34.05 7.50 -4.75
N LEU A 237 -33.58 7.17 -3.54
CA LEU A 237 -34.38 6.48 -2.53
C LEU A 237 -35.61 7.31 -2.10
N ALA A 238 -35.43 8.60 -1.82
CA ALA A 238 -36.56 9.49 -1.50
C ALA A 238 -37.62 9.49 -2.62
N ARG A 239 -37.17 9.57 -3.88
CA ARG A 239 -38.04 9.56 -5.07
C ARG A 239 -38.72 8.22 -5.29
N TYR A 240 -38.01 7.12 -5.04
CA TYR A 240 -38.57 5.77 -5.11
C TYR A 240 -39.75 5.60 -4.15
N HIS A 241 -39.60 6.04 -2.90
CA HIS A 241 -40.69 5.99 -1.92
C HIS A 241 -41.88 6.90 -2.27
N GLN A 242 -41.65 7.94 -3.07
CA GLN A 242 -42.69 8.80 -3.65
C GLN A 242 -43.30 8.25 -4.96
N ASN A 243 -42.92 7.04 -5.39
CA ASN A 243 -43.28 6.44 -6.68
C ASN A 243 -42.78 7.23 -7.92
N ASN A 244 -41.83 8.15 -7.75
CA ASN A 244 -41.15 8.83 -8.86
C ASN A 244 -40.01 7.97 -9.41
N LEU A 245 -40.37 6.86 -10.08
CA LEU A 245 -39.40 5.89 -10.59
C LEU A 245 -38.47 6.47 -11.66
N ARG A 246 -38.98 7.39 -12.49
CA ARG A 246 -38.17 8.07 -13.53
C ARG A 246 -37.10 8.96 -12.91
N GLY A 247 -37.46 9.74 -11.88
CA GLY A 247 -36.51 10.58 -11.15
C GLY A 247 -35.49 9.74 -10.37
N ALA A 248 -35.93 8.64 -9.76
CA ALA A 248 -35.03 7.71 -9.07
C ALA A 248 -34.03 7.05 -10.03
N MET A 249 -34.47 6.61 -11.21
CA MET A 249 -33.59 6.07 -12.25
C MET A 249 -32.53 7.08 -12.68
N SER A 250 -32.95 8.33 -12.95
CA SER A 250 -32.03 9.40 -13.36
C SER A 250 -30.98 9.70 -12.30
N ASP A 251 -31.34 9.64 -11.02
CA ASP A 251 -30.39 9.87 -9.93
C ASP A 251 -29.40 8.70 -9.80
N TYR A 252 -29.81 7.46 -10.01
CA TYR A 252 -28.87 6.33 -10.03
C TYR A 252 -27.91 6.38 -11.21
N ASP A 253 -28.37 6.81 -12.40
CA ASP A 253 -27.48 7.04 -13.53
C ASP A 253 -26.43 8.11 -13.20
N LEU A 254 -26.84 9.25 -12.62
CA LEU A 254 -25.92 10.30 -12.18
C LEU A 254 -24.96 9.84 -11.08
N ALA A 255 -25.42 9.01 -10.14
CA ALA A 255 -24.56 8.43 -9.11
C ALA A 255 -23.44 7.59 -9.74
N LEU A 256 -23.75 6.82 -10.79
CA LEU A 256 -22.80 5.96 -11.49
C LEU A 256 -21.91 6.72 -12.49
N ASP A 257 -22.33 7.91 -12.94
CA ASP A 257 -21.44 8.83 -13.65
C ASP A 257 -20.36 9.42 -12.73
N VAL A 258 -20.70 9.64 -11.45
CA VAL A 258 -19.76 10.13 -10.42
C VAL A 258 -18.86 9.00 -9.92
N ASP A 259 -19.43 7.86 -9.55
CA ASP A 259 -18.73 6.66 -9.09
C ASP A 259 -19.21 5.43 -9.88
N ARG A 260 -18.41 5.06 -10.89
CA ARG A 260 -18.72 3.96 -11.81
C ARG A 260 -18.72 2.58 -11.16
N ASN A 261 -18.10 2.44 -9.98
CA ASN A 261 -18.00 1.15 -9.30
C ASN A 261 -18.98 1.03 -8.14
N ASN A 262 -19.92 1.96 -8.00
CA ASN A 262 -20.82 1.97 -6.85
C ASN A 262 -21.77 0.75 -6.84
N PHE A 263 -21.57 -0.15 -5.88
CA PHE A 263 -22.40 -1.35 -5.71
C PHE A 263 -23.90 -1.02 -5.57
N ILE A 264 -24.25 -0.08 -4.69
CA ILE A 264 -25.65 0.24 -4.39
C ILE A 264 -26.32 0.86 -5.60
N GLY A 265 -25.59 1.74 -6.32
CA GLY A 265 -26.03 2.32 -7.58
C GLY A 265 -26.41 1.24 -8.61
N HIS A 266 -25.50 0.30 -8.90
CA HIS A 266 -25.77 -0.76 -9.86
C HIS A 266 -26.91 -1.69 -9.43
N TYR A 267 -26.89 -2.16 -8.17
CA TYR A 267 -27.92 -3.08 -7.69
C TYR A 267 -29.32 -2.46 -7.74
N ASN A 268 -29.47 -1.23 -7.23
CA ASN A 268 -30.77 -0.56 -7.20
C ASN A 268 -31.23 -0.18 -8.60
N ARG A 269 -30.33 0.32 -9.45
CA ARG A 269 -30.67 0.62 -10.83
C ARG A 269 -31.13 -0.63 -11.58
N GLY A 270 -30.44 -1.77 -11.41
CA GLY A 270 -30.83 -3.05 -11.98
C GLY A 270 -32.24 -3.47 -11.55
N LEU A 271 -32.59 -3.34 -10.26
CA LEU A 271 -33.94 -3.59 -9.77
C LEU A 271 -34.98 -2.65 -10.38
N LEU A 272 -34.70 -1.34 -10.47
CA LEU A 272 -35.62 -0.39 -11.09
C LEU A 272 -35.78 -0.67 -12.59
N ARG A 273 -34.71 -1.05 -13.30
CA ARG A 273 -34.74 -1.40 -14.73
C ARG A 273 -35.61 -2.62 -14.98
N ALA A 274 -35.43 -3.65 -14.15
CA ALA A 274 -36.28 -4.85 -14.13
C ALA A 274 -37.75 -4.55 -13.85
N GLN A 275 -38.06 -3.49 -13.09
CA GLN A 275 -39.43 -3.06 -12.79
C GLN A 275 -40.06 -2.30 -13.97
N VAL A 276 -39.28 -1.54 -14.73
CA VAL A 276 -39.77 -0.81 -15.93
C VAL A 276 -39.67 -1.61 -17.22
N GLY A 277 -39.17 -2.85 -17.17
CA GLY A 277 -39.06 -3.78 -18.30
C GLY A 277 -37.80 -3.61 -19.16
N ASP A 278 -36.80 -2.87 -18.70
CA ASP A 278 -35.49 -2.75 -19.37
C ASP A 278 -34.59 -3.94 -18.96
N ASP A 279 -35.04 -5.15 -19.27
CA ASP A 279 -34.51 -6.40 -18.71
C ASP A 279 -33.05 -6.65 -19.14
N ASN A 280 -32.66 -6.37 -20.40
CA ASN A 280 -31.29 -6.58 -20.87
C ASN A 280 -30.27 -5.69 -20.15
N ARG A 281 -30.59 -4.40 -19.95
CA ARG A 281 -29.71 -3.49 -19.20
C ARG A 281 -29.72 -3.76 -17.69
N ALA A 282 -30.81 -4.34 -17.17
CA ALA A 282 -30.84 -4.82 -15.80
C ALA A 282 -29.87 -6.02 -15.61
N ILE A 283 -29.77 -6.92 -16.60
CA ILE A 283 -28.80 -8.03 -16.58
C ILE A 283 -27.36 -7.48 -16.50
N GLU A 284 -27.02 -6.47 -17.31
CA GLU A 284 -25.70 -5.82 -17.28
C GLU A 284 -25.35 -5.26 -15.89
N ASP A 285 -26.31 -4.63 -15.20
CA ASP A 285 -26.12 -4.13 -13.84
C ASP A 285 -25.86 -5.28 -12.83
N PHE A 286 -26.60 -6.39 -12.93
CA PHE A 286 -26.39 -7.54 -12.06
C PHE A 286 -25.11 -8.33 -12.39
N ASP A 287 -24.69 -8.37 -13.64
CA ASP A 287 -23.39 -8.93 -14.04
C ASP A 287 -22.24 -8.12 -13.42
N PHE A 288 -22.34 -6.80 -13.40
CA PHE A 288 -21.38 -5.95 -12.72
C PHE A 288 -21.36 -6.22 -11.21
N VAL A 289 -22.53 -6.31 -10.57
CA VAL A 289 -22.64 -6.66 -9.15
C VAL A 289 -21.99 -8.02 -8.85
N LEU A 290 -22.22 -9.04 -9.67
CA LEU A 290 -21.66 -10.39 -9.46
C LEU A 290 -20.17 -10.47 -9.79
N LYS A 291 -19.66 -9.56 -10.62
CA LYS A 291 -18.21 -9.41 -10.81
C LYS A 291 -17.53 -8.87 -9.56
N MET A 292 -18.18 -7.96 -8.82
CA MET A 292 -17.67 -7.42 -7.56
C MET A 292 -17.88 -8.37 -6.38
N GLU A 293 -19.07 -8.94 -6.26
CA GLU A 293 -19.46 -9.88 -5.20
C GLU A 293 -20.00 -11.17 -5.83
N PRO A 294 -19.12 -12.14 -6.18
CA PRO A 294 -19.51 -13.41 -6.81
C PRO A 294 -20.50 -14.24 -5.98
N ASP A 295 -20.43 -14.10 -4.66
CA ASP A 295 -21.26 -14.81 -3.69
C ASP A 295 -22.60 -14.09 -3.42
N ASN A 296 -22.95 -13.03 -4.17
CA ASN A 296 -24.19 -12.30 -3.98
C ASN A 296 -25.39 -13.07 -4.57
N LEU A 297 -25.94 -13.97 -3.77
CA LEU A 297 -27.01 -14.89 -4.19
C LEU A 297 -28.31 -14.17 -4.58
N MET A 298 -28.60 -13.00 -4.01
CA MET A 298 -29.78 -12.21 -4.42
C MET A 298 -29.59 -11.57 -5.79
N ALA A 299 -28.39 -11.03 -6.08
CA ALA A 299 -28.06 -10.53 -7.41
C ALA A 299 -28.11 -11.67 -8.44
N ARG A 300 -27.57 -12.84 -8.09
CA ARG A 300 -27.62 -14.05 -8.93
C ARG A 300 -29.06 -14.49 -9.20
N PHE A 301 -29.90 -14.50 -8.17
CA PHE A 301 -31.30 -14.83 -8.31
C PHE A 301 -32.05 -13.82 -9.20
N ASN A 302 -31.83 -12.52 -9.01
CA ASN A 302 -32.42 -11.49 -9.85
C ASN A 302 -31.97 -11.60 -11.31
N ARG A 303 -30.68 -11.90 -11.57
CA ARG A 303 -30.19 -12.17 -12.92
C ARG A 303 -30.86 -13.39 -13.53
N GLY A 304 -31.03 -14.48 -12.77
CA GLY A 304 -31.76 -15.67 -13.20
C GLY A 304 -33.21 -15.36 -13.61
N LEU A 305 -33.91 -14.52 -12.83
CA LEU A 305 -35.26 -14.04 -13.17
C LEU A 305 -35.29 -13.26 -14.48
N LEU A 306 -34.29 -12.42 -14.71
CA LEU A 306 -34.19 -11.62 -15.93
C LEU A 306 -33.84 -12.48 -17.15
N ARG A 307 -32.89 -13.42 -17.02
CA ARG A 307 -32.54 -14.39 -18.06
C ARG A 307 -33.75 -15.25 -18.48
N ASP A 308 -34.58 -15.67 -17.52
CA ASP A 308 -35.83 -16.40 -17.81
C ASP A 308 -36.84 -15.53 -18.58
N ARG A 309 -36.89 -14.22 -18.34
CA ARG A 309 -37.74 -13.28 -19.10
C ARG A 309 -37.22 -13.03 -20.52
N THR A 310 -35.90 -12.92 -20.68
CA THR A 310 -35.25 -12.65 -21.97
C THR A 310 -35.07 -13.92 -22.83
N GLY A 311 -35.39 -15.10 -22.30
CA GLY A 311 -35.38 -16.38 -23.01
C GLY A 311 -34.09 -17.20 -22.87
N ASP A 312 -33.14 -16.75 -22.05
CA ASP A 312 -31.95 -17.53 -21.68
C ASP A 312 -32.28 -18.50 -20.53
N TYR A 313 -33.06 -19.52 -20.85
CA TYR A 313 -33.50 -20.52 -19.88
C TYR A 313 -32.35 -21.35 -19.30
N PRO A 314 -31.32 -21.79 -20.08
CA PRO A 314 -30.18 -22.50 -19.51
C PRO A 314 -29.42 -21.65 -18.48
N GLY A 315 -29.13 -20.38 -18.80
CA GLY A 315 -28.45 -19.47 -17.86
C GLY A 315 -29.29 -19.16 -16.63
N ALA A 316 -30.62 -19.07 -16.77
CA ALA A 316 -31.53 -18.94 -15.63
C ALA A 316 -31.51 -20.17 -14.71
N ILE A 317 -31.53 -21.39 -15.28
CA ILE A 317 -31.47 -22.64 -14.51
C ILE A 317 -30.14 -22.75 -13.74
N GLU A 318 -29.03 -22.33 -14.35
CA GLU A 318 -27.72 -22.26 -13.69
C GLU A 318 -27.75 -21.33 -12.48
N ASP A 319 -28.23 -20.10 -12.67
CA ASP A 319 -28.31 -19.10 -11.59
C ASP A 319 -29.25 -19.53 -10.46
N TYR A 320 -30.41 -20.12 -10.78
CA TYR A 320 -31.29 -20.68 -9.75
C TYR A 320 -30.66 -21.86 -9.02
N SER A 321 -29.92 -22.72 -9.72
CA SER A 321 -29.29 -23.88 -9.09
C SER A 321 -28.22 -23.48 -8.09
N ALA A 322 -27.37 -22.50 -8.44
CA ALA A 322 -26.38 -21.95 -7.52
C ALA A 322 -27.02 -21.37 -6.25
N VAL A 323 -28.16 -20.67 -6.37
CA VAL A 323 -28.89 -20.14 -5.21
C VAL A 323 -29.48 -21.26 -4.34
N LEU A 324 -29.99 -22.33 -4.96
CA LEU A 324 -30.62 -23.44 -4.26
C LEU A 324 -29.64 -24.43 -3.63
N GLU A 325 -28.39 -24.47 -4.09
CA GLU A 325 -27.30 -25.21 -3.44
C GLU A 325 -27.02 -24.62 -2.06
N GLU A 326 -26.95 -23.29 -1.96
CA GLU A 326 -26.70 -22.57 -0.71
C GLU A 326 -27.96 -22.41 0.16
N TYR A 327 -29.14 -22.24 -0.45
CA TYR A 327 -30.41 -22.14 0.26
C TYR A 327 -31.42 -23.22 -0.19
N PRO A 328 -31.28 -24.48 0.29
CA PRO A 328 -32.16 -25.58 -0.10
C PRO A 328 -33.63 -25.44 0.32
N ASN A 329 -33.94 -24.47 1.18
CA ASN A 329 -35.30 -24.18 1.67
C ASN A 329 -35.96 -22.99 0.96
N PHE A 330 -35.28 -22.38 -0.02
CA PHE A 330 -35.80 -21.23 -0.76
C PHE A 330 -36.82 -21.69 -1.82
N LEU A 331 -38.11 -21.73 -1.45
CA LEU A 331 -39.17 -22.30 -2.27
C LEU A 331 -39.39 -21.54 -3.58
N ALA A 332 -39.26 -20.21 -3.56
CA ALA A 332 -39.35 -19.39 -4.77
C ALA A 332 -38.31 -19.85 -5.81
N GLY A 333 -37.08 -20.16 -5.39
CA GLY A 333 -36.05 -20.66 -6.29
C GLY A 333 -36.47 -21.94 -7.03
N TYR A 334 -37.04 -22.91 -6.32
CA TYR A 334 -37.54 -24.14 -6.93
C TYR A 334 -38.71 -23.88 -7.88
N GLN A 335 -39.63 -22.97 -7.53
CA GLN A 335 -40.75 -22.61 -8.39
C GLN A 335 -40.29 -22.01 -9.73
N TYR A 336 -39.34 -21.08 -9.70
CA TYR A 336 -38.81 -20.47 -10.91
C TYR A 336 -37.93 -21.43 -11.72
N ARG A 337 -37.13 -22.27 -11.06
CA ARG A 337 -36.32 -23.28 -11.76
C ARG A 337 -37.17 -24.35 -12.43
N ALA A 338 -38.25 -24.82 -11.79
CA ALA A 338 -39.18 -25.76 -12.40
C ALA A 338 -39.81 -25.19 -13.68
N GLN A 339 -40.23 -23.92 -13.64
CA GLN A 339 -40.79 -23.24 -14.82
C GLN A 339 -39.76 -23.15 -15.96
N ALA A 340 -38.53 -22.74 -15.67
CA ALA A 340 -37.46 -22.67 -16.67
C ALA A 340 -37.12 -24.07 -17.23
N ARG A 341 -37.03 -25.11 -16.39
CA ARG A 341 -36.79 -26.50 -16.81
C ARG A 341 -37.86 -27.03 -17.75
N ARG A 342 -39.14 -26.73 -17.50
CA ARG A 342 -40.23 -27.08 -18.43
C ARG A 342 -40.05 -26.43 -19.80
N LYS A 343 -39.63 -25.16 -19.85
CA LYS A 343 -39.38 -24.45 -21.11
C LYS A 343 -38.22 -25.06 -21.92
N VAL A 344 -37.24 -25.67 -21.26
CA VAL A 344 -36.11 -26.38 -21.89
C VAL A 344 -36.42 -27.86 -22.18
N GLY A 345 -37.55 -28.38 -21.69
CA GLY A 345 -37.97 -29.77 -21.89
C GLY A 345 -37.44 -30.76 -20.84
N ASP A 346 -36.80 -30.30 -19.76
CA ASP A 346 -36.40 -31.11 -18.62
C ASP A 346 -37.60 -31.35 -17.67
N LEU A 347 -38.53 -32.19 -18.11
CA LEU A 347 -39.75 -32.51 -17.35
C LEU A 347 -39.44 -33.22 -16.02
N LYS A 348 -38.43 -34.11 -16.01
CA LYS A 348 -38.05 -34.85 -14.80
C LYS A 348 -37.50 -33.92 -13.72
N GLY A 349 -36.60 -33.01 -14.08
CA GLY A 349 -36.05 -32.03 -13.15
C GLY A 349 -37.09 -31.01 -12.69
N ALA A 350 -38.05 -30.64 -13.55
CA ALA A 350 -39.16 -29.77 -13.17
C ALA A 350 -40.09 -30.44 -12.14
N ASP A 351 -40.50 -31.69 -12.38
CA ASP A 351 -41.38 -32.43 -11.46
C ASP A 351 -40.72 -32.65 -10.09
N ALA A 352 -39.40 -32.86 -10.06
CA ALA A 352 -38.63 -32.99 -8.82
C ALA A 352 -38.63 -31.68 -7.99
N ASP A 353 -38.48 -30.53 -8.65
CA ASP A 353 -38.53 -29.22 -8.01
C ASP A 353 -39.96 -28.89 -7.51
N GLU A 354 -40.98 -29.16 -8.32
CA GLU A 354 -42.39 -28.99 -7.94
C GLU A 354 -42.78 -29.88 -6.76
N PHE A 355 -42.30 -31.12 -6.73
CA PHE A 355 -42.52 -32.04 -5.61
C PHE A 355 -41.91 -31.51 -4.30
N LYS A 356 -40.71 -30.91 -4.35
CA LYS A 356 -40.11 -30.25 -3.18
C LYS A 356 -40.98 -29.10 -2.67
N VAL A 357 -41.50 -28.27 -3.58
CA VAL A 357 -42.39 -27.14 -3.21
C VAL A 357 -43.69 -27.66 -2.58
N LEU A 358 -44.32 -28.67 -3.18
CA LEU A 358 -45.55 -29.28 -2.66
C LEU A 358 -45.34 -29.89 -1.28
N LYS A 359 -44.26 -30.65 -1.09
CA LYS A 359 -43.89 -31.25 0.20
C LYS A 359 -43.74 -30.18 1.28
N ALA A 360 -43.00 -29.10 0.99
CA ALA A 360 -42.82 -27.99 1.92
C ALA A 360 -44.13 -27.26 2.25
N GLN A 361 -45.07 -27.15 1.31
CA GLN A 361 -46.39 -26.56 1.55
C GLN A 361 -47.26 -27.43 2.47
N ILE A 362 -47.22 -28.75 2.31
CA ILE A 362 -47.92 -29.72 3.19
C ILE A 362 -47.33 -29.69 4.60
N GLU A 363 -45.99 -29.67 4.72
CA GLU A 363 -45.29 -29.58 6.02
C GLU A 363 -45.53 -28.24 6.74
N ALA A 364 -45.76 -27.16 5.98
CA ALA A 364 -46.13 -25.87 6.56
C ALA A 364 -47.55 -25.84 7.15
N GLN A 365 -48.49 -26.66 6.65
CA GLN A 365 -49.83 -26.80 7.25
C GLN A 365 -49.80 -27.49 8.63
N ASN A 366 -48.73 -28.24 8.93
CA ASN A 366 -48.55 -28.99 10.17
C ASN A 366 -47.70 -28.26 11.25
N GLY A 367 -47.50 -26.94 11.14
CA GLY A 367 -47.00 -26.10 12.25
C GLY A 367 -45.60 -25.49 12.09
N THR A 368 -44.98 -25.54 10.90
CA THR A 368 -43.63 -24.98 10.70
C THR A 368 -43.69 -23.47 10.37
N LYS A 369 -43.03 -22.63 11.17
CA LYS A 369 -42.92 -21.17 10.92
C LYS A 369 -42.13 -20.90 9.62
N LYS A 370 -42.76 -20.21 8.66
CA LYS A 370 -42.11 -19.70 7.45
C LYS A 370 -41.22 -18.49 7.77
N GLN A 371 -40.03 -18.45 7.19
CA GLN A 371 -39.28 -17.20 7.07
C GLN A 371 -39.96 -16.35 5.99
N THR A 372 -40.86 -15.47 6.40
CA THR A 372 -41.50 -14.50 5.48
C THR A 372 -40.63 -13.27 5.35
N ALA A 373 -40.50 -12.72 4.14
CA ALA A 373 -39.89 -11.42 3.91
C ALA A 373 -40.56 -10.34 4.80
N SER A 374 -39.78 -9.42 5.36
CA SER A 374 -40.31 -8.23 6.06
C SER A 374 -41.23 -7.42 5.13
N ASN A 375 -42.22 -6.71 5.69
CA ASN A 375 -43.08 -5.78 4.95
C ASN A 375 -42.36 -4.51 4.46
N ASP A 376 -41.10 -4.31 4.84
CA ASP A 376 -40.30 -3.16 4.41
C ASP A 376 -39.96 -3.20 2.92
N LYS A 377 -40.00 -2.04 2.26
CA LYS A 377 -39.63 -1.87 0.84
C LYS A 377 -38.11 -1.93 0.58
N THR A 378 -37.31 -1.81 1.62
CA THR A 378 -35.85 -1.72 1.55
C THR A 378 -35.20 -2.84 2.36
N ARG A 379 -33.93 -3.10 2.06
CA ARG A 379 -33.05 -3.98 2.83
C ARG A 379 -31.67 -3.37 2.97
N LYS A 380 -30.95 -3.78 4.00
CA LYS A 380 -29.55 -3.46 4.22
C LYS A 380 -28.64 -4.20 3.21
N LYS A 381 -27.43 -3.69 2.96
CA LYS A 381 -26.46 -4.36 2.08
C LYS A 381 -26.04 -5.71 2.67
N SER A 382 -25.81 -5.77 3.98
CA SER A 382 -25.45 -6.97 4.74
C SER A 382 -26.58 -8.00 4.92
N ASP A 383 -27.82 -7.69 4.54
CA ASP A 383 -28.93 -8.63 4.61
C ASP A 383 -28.73 -9.76 3.60
N LYS A 384 -28.47 -10.97 4.10
CA LYS A 384 -28.27 -12.18 3.29
C LYS A 384 -29.55 -13.00 3.08
N ASN A 385 -30.69 -12.55 3.59
CA ASN A 385 -31.94 -13.28 3.43
C ASN A 385 -32.39 -13.24 1.96
N VAL A 386 -32.26 -14.37 1.28
CA VAL A 386 -32.61 -14.51 -0.13
C VAL A 386 -34.08 -14.19 -0.43
N GLU A 387 -34.99 -14.24 0.54
CA GLU A 387 -36.39 -13.82 0.38
C GLU A 387 -36.54 -12.32 0.11
N ASN A 388 -35.52 -11.51 0.44
CA ASN A 388 -35.50 -10.06 0.23
C ASN A 388 -34.92 -9.66 -1.14
N TYR A 389 -34.77 -10.59 -2.09
CA TYR A 389 -34.17 -10.36 -3.42
C TYR A 389 -34.76 -9.18 -4.19
N ARG A 390 -36.06 -8.88 -4.03
CA ARG A 390 -36.77 -7.78 -4.71
C ARG A 390 -36.60 -6.41 -4.07
N LYS A 391 -35.96 -6.31 -2.90
CA LYS A 391 -35.92 -5.07 -2.13
C LYS A 391 -34.76 -4.18 -2.55
N ILE A 392 -35.02 -2.87 -2.55
CA ILE A 392 -34.00 -1.85 -2.78
C ILE A 392 -32.97 -1.91 -1.66
N VAL A 393 -31.69 -1.85 -2.03
CA VAL A 393 -30.56 -1.88 -1.11
C VAL A 393 -30.30 -0.48 -0.60
N VAL A 394 -30.16 -0.36 0.72
CA VAL A 394 -29.64 0.84 1.37
C VAL A 394 -28.26 0.52 1.92
N ALA A 395 -27.42 1.55 2.03
CA ALA A 395 -26.12 1.41 2.65
C ALA A 395 -26.26 0.82 4.06
N ASP A 396 -25.31 -0.02 4.44
CA ASP A 396 -25.20 -0.35 5.85
C ASP A 396 -24.81 0.92 6.58
N ASN A 397 -25.23 1.02 7.84
CA ASN A 397 -24.94 2.17 8.69
C ASN A 397 -23.42 2.46 8.82
N ASP A 398 -22.56 1.52 8.41
CA ASP A 398 -21.12 1.53 8.63
C ASP A 398 -20.32 1.69 7.32
N SER A 399 -21.00 1.88 6.17
CA SER A 399 -20.37 2.04 4.85
C SER A 399 -20.44 3.47 4.34
N GLU A 400 -20.23 4.45 5.21
CA GLU A 400 -20.01 5.83 4.79
C GLU A 400 -18.52 6.03 4.70
N ASP A 401 -18.01 6.30 3.49
CA ASP A 401 -16.72 6.95 3.31
C ASP A 401 -16.55 8.04 4.37
N ASP A 402 -15.39 8.11 5.03
CA ASP A 402 -15.07 9.08 6.09
C ASP A 402 -15.57 10.49 5.73
N ARG A 403 -16.82 10.82 6.10
CA ARG A 403 -17.45 12.11 5.76
C ARG A 403 -16.68 13.24 6.41
N TYR A 404 -16.13 12.95 7.59
CA TYR A 404 -15.25 13.80 8.34
C TYR A 404 -13.81 13.40 8.04
N LYS A 405 -13.15 14.19 7.20
CA LYS A 405 -11.73 13.99 6.91
C LYS A 405 -10.91 14.54 8.07
N THR A 406 -9.84 13.81 8.40
CA THR A 406 -8.75 14.41 9.18
C THR A 406 -8.22 15.63 8.43
N ASP A 407 -7.91 16.71 9.16
CA ASP A 407 -7.55 18.06 8.65
C ASP A 407 -6.26 18.12 7.81
N TYR A 408 -5.71 16.96 7.44
CA TYR A 408 -4.38 16.83 6.87
C TYR A 408 -4.44 16.20 5.48
N ARG A 409 -4.06 16.96 4.45
CA ARG A 409 -4.11 16.56 3.05
C ARG A 409 -2.73 16.71 2.39
N GLY A 410 -2.01 15.61 2.22
CA GLY A 410 -0.77 15.55 1.42
C GLY A 410 -1.07 15.45 -0.09
N ARG A 411 -0.18 16.00 -0.93
CA ARG A 411 -0.32 16.04 -2.40
C ARG A 411 0.14 14.75 -3.09
N VAL A 412 -0.34 14.60 -4.32
CA VAL A 412 -0.24 13.41 -5.18
C VAL A 412 1.16 13.26 -5.77
N GLN A 413 1.92 12.28 -5.27
CA GLN A 413 2.94 11.57 -6.06
C GLN A 413 2.28 10.45 -6.86
N ASP A 414 2.75 10.23 -8.09
CA ASP A 414 2.20 9.27 -9.06
C ASP A 414 2.10 7.85 -8.48
N LYS A 415 0.91 7.25 -8.61
CA LYS A 415 0.63 5.89 -8.11
C LYS A 415 1.18 4.78 -9.01
N ASN A 416 1.56 5.11 -10.25
CA ASN A 416 2.04 4.16 -11.25
C ASN A 416 3.57 4.15 -11.29
N VAL A 417 4.19 3.43 -10.36
CA VAL A 417 5.65 3.19 -10.37
C VAL A 417 5.92 1.72 -10.65
N THR A 418 6.83 1.45 -11.59
CA THR A 418 7.34 0.10 -11.85
C THR A 418 8.13 -0.37 -10.64
N ILE A 419 7.63 -1.42 -9.97
CA ILE A 419 8.29 -2.00 -8.81
C ILE A 419 9.43 -2.89 -9.31
N LEU A 420 10.66 -2.43 -9.15
CA LEU A 420 11.87 -3.20 -9.42
C LEU A 420 12.68 -3.35 -8.13
N PRO A 421 13.28 -4.53 -7.88
CA PRO A 421 14.24 -4.69 -6.80
C PRO A 421 15.49 -3.84 -7.06
N GLN A 422 16.18 -3.45 -6.00
CA GLN A 422 17.50 -2.82 -6.13
C GLN A 422 18.50 -3.80 -6.75
N PRO A 423 19.42 -3.31 -7.60
CA PRO A 423 20.41 -4.14 -8.27
C PRO A 423 21.39 -4.80 -7.28
N MET A 424 22.06 -5.85 -7.77
CA MET A 424 23.18 -6.48 -7.06
C MET A 424 24.42 -5.58 -7.02
N PHE A 425 25.23 -5.74 -5.98
CA PHE A 425 26.51 -5.05 -5.85
C PHE A 425 27.58 -5.71 -6.70
N ALA A 426 28.49 -4.89 -7.20
CA ALA A 426 29.60 -5.21 -8.06
C ALA A 426 30.90 -4.69 -7.47
N LEU A 427 32.00 -5.37 -7.80
CA LEU A 427 33.35 -4.82 -7.71
C LEU A 427 33.71 -4.23 -9.07
N ASN A 428 33.83 -2.92 -9.15
CA ASN A 428 33.96 -2.19 -10.42
C ASN A 428 34.88 -0.95 -10.23
N TYR A 429 35.51 -0.45 -11.29
CA TYR A 429 36.30 0.78 -11.28
C TYR A 429 35.45 2.06 -11.40
N TYR A 430 34.21 1.94 -11.91
CA TYR A 430 33.36 3.10 -12.18
C TYR A 430 31.99 2.97 -11.52
N GLU A 431 31.59 4.05 -10.87
CA GLU A 431 30.29 4.24 -10.27
C GLU A 431 29.63 5.46 -10.92
N ARG A 432 28.34 5.37 -11.22
CA ARG A 432 27.58 6.49 -11.78
C ARG A 432 27.48 7.59 -10.72
N PRO A 433 27.77 8.86 -11.06
CA PRO A 433 27.62 9.95 -10.10
C PRO A 433 26.14 10.10 -9.74
N GLU A 434 25.85 10.06 -8.44
CA GLU A 434 24.53 10.42 -7.90
C GLU A 434 24.56 11.85 -7.37
N GLU A 435 23.47 12.60 -7.61
CA GLU A 435 23.31 13.96 -7.06
C GLU A 435 23.33 13.96 -5.53
N VAL A 436 22.91 12.86 -4.90
CA VAL A 436 22.93 12.68 -3.44
C VAL A 436 23.53 11.32 -3.09
N LYS A 437 24.72 11.34 -2.49
CA LYS A 437 25.44 10.11 -2.13
C LYS A 437 24.79 9.43 -0.92
N ARG A 438 24.15 8.27 -1.12
CA ARG A 438 23.34 7.53 -0.12
C ARG A 438 24.17 7.02 1.06
N GLN A 439 25.27 6.33 0.77
CA GLN A 439 26.22 5.75 1.72
C GLN A 439 27.54 5.50 1.00
N VAL A 440 28.67 5.56 1.73
CA VAL A 440 29.95 5.08 1.19
C VAL A 440 30.03 3.58 1.46
N ASN A 441 29.98 2.78 0.40
CA ASN A 441 30.21 1.34 0.49
C ASN A 441 31.66 1.06 0.87
N TYR A 442 31.86 0.20 1.87
CA TYR A 442 33.17 -0.04 2.43
C TYR A 442 33.31 -1.49 2.89
N TYR A 443 34.46 -2.07 2.56
CA TYR A 443 34.91 -3.32 3.13
C TYR A 443 36.43 -3.27 3.28
N LYS A 444 36.92 -3.62 4.47
CA LYS A 444 38.35 -3.53 4.79
C LYS A 444 39.22 -4.32 3.81
N GLY A 445 38.81 -5.53 3.42
CA GLY A 445 39.60 -6.35 2.49
C GLY A 445 39.76 -5.73 1.10
N ILE A 446 38.76 -4.99 0.60
CA ILE A 446 38.85 -4.27 -0.68
C ILE A 446 39.72 -3.02 -0.52
N ASP A 447 39.63 -2.33 0.61
CA ASP A 447 40.47 -1.16 0.89
C ASP A 447 41.96 -1.55 1.06
N ASP A 448 42.24 -2.67 1.74
CA ASP A 448 43.58 -3.25 1.86
C ASP A 448 44.15 -3.65 0.49
N LEU A 449 43.31 -4.20 -0.41
CA LEU A 449 43.70 -4.51 -1.79
C LEU A 449 44.05 -3.23 -2.58
N ASN A 450 43.21 -2.21 -2.46
CA ASN A 450 43.43 -0.90 -3.08
C ASN A 450 44.71 -0.22 -2.56
N ALA A 451 44.98 -0.31 -1.26
CA ALA A 451 46.16 0.30 -0.63
C ALA A 451 47.48 -0.29 -1.16
N ARG A 452 47.48 -1.55 -1.59
CA ARG A 452 48.65 -2.21 -2.21
C ARG A 452 48.94 -1.73 -3.63
N ARG A 453 48.00 -1.02 -4.28
CA ARG A 453 48.12 -0.52 -5.67
C ARG A 453 48.51 -1.61 -6.67
N VAL A 454 47.93 -2.79 -6.49
CA VAL A 454 48.20 -3.97 -7.33
C VAL A 454 47.25 -4.11 -8.52
N LEU A 455 46.18 -3.31 -8.56
CA LEU A 455 45.27 -3.22 -9.69
C LEU A 455 45.47 -1.88 -10.42
N PRO A 456 45.20 -1.80 -11.74
CA PRO A 456 45.36 -0.58 -12.51
C PRO A 456 44.54 0.61 -11.98
N HIS A 457 43.37 0.32 -11.42
CA HIS A 457 42.44 1.31 -10.89
C HIS A 457 41.92 0.91 -9.51
N ARG A 458 41.40 1.89 -8.77
CA ARG A 458 40.78 1.65 -7.45
C ARG A 458 39.48 0.87 -7.63
N LEU A 459 39.37 -0.27 -6.95
CA LEU A 459 38.17 -1.09 -6.91
C LEU A 459 37.12 -0.46 -5.98
N LEU A 460 35.92 -0.29 -6.49
CA LEU A 460 34.75 0.24 -5.79
C LEU A 460 33.73 -0.87 -5.57
N ILE A 461 33.01 -0.79 -4.45
CA ILE A 461 31.82 -1.61 -4.22
C ILE A 461 30.62 -0.75 -4.58
N THR A 462 29.88 -1.12 -5.63
CA THR A 462 28.75 -0.31 -6.11
C THR A 462 27.65 -1.18 -6.69
N ASN A 463 26.40 -0.75 -6.53
CA ASN A 463 25.25 -1.32 -7.23
C ASN A 463 24.74 -0.37 -8.34
N ASN A 464 25.47 0.72 -8.63
CA ASN A 464 25.11 1.72 -9.63
C ASN A 464 26.27 1.92 -10.62
N GLU A 465 26.47 0.92 -11.48
CA GLU A 465 27.57 0.90 -12.45
C GLU A 465 27.44 1.99 -13.51
N ALA A 466 28.57 2.59 -13.90
CA ALA A 466 28.62 3.59 -14.96
C ALA A 466 28.90 2.96 -16.33
N SER A 467 28.34 3.58 -17.38
CA SER A 467 28.77 3.30 -18.75
C SER A 467 30.14 3.94 -19.00
N LEU A 468 30.99 3.23 -19.73
CA LEU A 468 32.30 3.76 -20.12
C LEU A 468 32.20 4.84 -21.20
N SER A 469 33.11 5.82 -21.14
CA SER A 469 33.40 6.71 -22.27
C SER A 469 34.24 5.99 -23.32
N GLU A 470 34.25 6.52 -24.55
CA GLU A 470 35.08 5.96 -25.63
C GLU A 470 36.58 5.91 -25.26
N GLU A 471 37.06 6.92 -24.53
CA GLU A 471 38.44 6.98 -24.06
C GLU A 471 38.73 5.89 -23.01
N GLN A 472 37.80 5.68 -22.07
CA GLN A 472 37.92 4.60 -21.08
C GLN A 472 37.92 3.22 -21.75
N VAL A 473 37.06 3.01 -22.76
CA VAL A 473 37.06 1.76 -23.54
C VAL A 473 38.42 1.50 -24.19
N LYS A 474 39.04 2.54 -24.80
CA LYS A 474 40.39 2.42 -25.38
C LYS A 474 41.44 2.08 -24.32
N GLN A 475 41.36 2.70 -23.15
CA GLN A 475 42.26 2.41 -22.02
C GLN A 475 42.13 0.96 -21.54
N HIS A 476 40.91 0.42 -21.46
CA HIS A 476 40.72 -1.00 -21.09
C HIS A 476 41.24 -1.96 -22.15
N PHE A 477 41.09 -1.66 -23.45
CA PHE A 477 41.71 -2.49 -24.49
C PHE A 477 43.24 -2.50 -24.39
N ALA A 478 43.86 -1.35 -24.13
CA ALA A 478 45.30 -1.28 -23.88
C ALA A 478 45.71 -2.06 -22.62
N SER A 479 44.94 -1.92 -21.54
CA SER A 479 45.13 -2.68 -20.29
C SER A 479 45.03 -4.19 -20.52
N ILE A 480 44.10 -4.66 -21.36
CA ILE A 480 43.98 -6.08 -21.72
C ILE A 480 45.26 -6.60 -22.39
N ASP A 481 45.85 -5.83 -23.29
CA ASP A 481 47.12 -6.19 -23.95
C ASP A 481 48.29 -6.23 -22.95
N GLU A 482 48.36 -5.25 -22.05
CA GLU A 482 49.38 -5.16 -21.00
C GLU A 482 49.29 -6.34 -20.02
N GLU A 483 48.09 -6.63 -19.49
CA GLU A 483 47.87 -7.75 -18.58
C GLU A 483 48.09 -9.10 -19.28
N THR A 484 47.79 -9.21 -20.58
CA THR A 484 48.10 -10.40 -21.37
C THR A 484 49.61 -10.65 -21.42
N ALA A 485 50.41 -9.61 -21.63
CA ALA A 485 51.87 -9.72 -21.58
C ALA A 485 52.38 -10.01 -20.16
N ALA A 486 51.73 -9.50 -19.11
CA ALA A 486 52.08 -9.76 -17.72
C ALA A 486 51.80 -11.22 -17.33
N ILE A 487 50.66 -11.79 -17.73
CA ILE A 487 50.29 -13.20 -17.50
C ILE A 487 51.31 -14.15 -18.11
N VAL A 488 51.85 -13.84 -19.30
CA VAL A 488 52.91 -14.65 -19.92
C VAL A 488 54.18 -14.68 -19.06
N LYS A 489 54.50 -13.58 -18.38
CA LYS A 489 55.67 -13.48 -17.49
C LYS A 489 55.42 -14.13 -16.13
N GLU A 490 54.22 -13.97 -15.57
CA GLU A 490 53.83 -14.42 -14.24
C GLU A 490 52.51 -15.22 -14.28
N PRO A 491 52.50 -16.45 -14.83
CA PRO A 491 51.26 -17.21 -15.06
C PRO A 491 50.58 -17.74 -13.80
N GLY A 492 51.20 -17.59 -12.62
CA GLY A 492 50.63 -17.97 -11.32
C GLY A 492 50.06 -16.80 -10.51
N ASN A 493 50.11 -15.57 -11.04
CA ASN A 493 49.70 -14.39 -10.31
C ASN A 493 48.20 -14.10 -10.53
N VAL A 494 47.40 -14.31 -9.49
CA VAL A 494 45.94 -14.12 -9.50
C VAL A 494 45.51 -12.70 -9.92
N LEU A 495 46.32 -11.70 -9.59
CA LEU A 495 45.97 -10.29 -9.80
C LEU A 495 45.92 -9.91 -11.27
N HIS A 496 46.81 -10.46 -12.10
CA HIS A 496 46.81 -10.19 -13.54
C HIS A 496 45.58 -10.77 -14.23
N TYR A 497 45.21 -12.01 -13.89
CA TYR A 497 43.96 -12.61 -14.38
C TYR A 497 42.75 -11.83 -13.91
N TYR A 498 42.69 -11.43 -12.64
CA TYR A 498 41.55 -10.65 -12.12
C TYR A 498 41.43 -9.26 -12.76
N ALA A 499 42.55 -8.55 -12.93
CA ALA A 499 42.59 -7.24 -13.59
C ALA A 499 42.08 -7.34 -15.02
N ARG A 500 42.62 -8.29 -15.80
CA ARG A 500 42.18 -8.52 -17.19
C ARG A 500 40.71 -8.96 -17.28
N ALA A 501 40.26 -9.79 -16.35
CA ALA A 501 38.86 -10.19 -16.27
C ALA A 501 37.91 -9.01 -16.02
N LEU A 502 38.31 -8.06 -15.17
CA LEU A 502 37.56 -6.82 -14.96
C LEU A 502 37.54 -5.95 -16.21
N ASP A 503 38.66 -5.85 -16.93
CA ASP A 503 38.71 -5.10 -18.20
C ASP A 503 37.77 -5.71 -19.25
N PHE A 504 37.81 -7.05 -19.43
CA PHE A 504 36.88 -7.77 -20.30
C PHE A 504 35.42 -7.54 -19.88
N TYR A 505 35.12 -7.62 -18.58
CA TYR A 505 33.79 -7.35 -18.05
C TYR A 505 33.32 -5.93 -18.39
N LEU A 506 34.20 -4.93 -18.25
CA LEU A 506 33.90 -3.53 -18.49
C LEU A 506 33.64 -3.21 -19.97
N VAL A 507 34.33 -3.89 -20.88
CA VAL A 507 34.03 -3.84 -22.33
C VAL A 507 32.92 -4.80 -22.75
N GLN A 508 32.21 -5.42 -21.80
CA GLN A 508 31.08 -6.34 -21.98
C GLN A 508 31.41 -7.67 -22.68
N ASP A 509 32.69 -8.08 -22.68
CA ASP A 509 33.12 -9.41 -23.11
C ASP A 509 33.01 -10.41 -21.95
N PHE A 510 31.79 -10.88 -21.70
CA PHE A 510 31.53 -11.78 -20.57
C PHE A 510 32.21 -13.14 -20.70
N ASP A 511 32.42 -13.65 -21.92
CA ASP A 511 32.98 -14.99 -22.11
C ASP A 511 34.45 -15.04 -21.75
N ASN A 512 35.23 -14.02 -22.14
CA ASN A 512 36.64 -13.93 -21.75
C ASN A 512 36.80 -13.51 -20.29
N ALA A 513 35.93 -12.63 -19.78
CA ALA A 513 35.92 -12.29 -18.36
C ALA A 513 35.72 -13.54 -17.48
N LEU A 514 34.76 -14.41 -17.81
CA LEU A 514 34.49 -15.64 -17.04
C LEU A 514 35.67 -16.61 -17.08
N LYS A 515 36.32 -16.79 -18.23
CA LYS A 515 37.53 -17.64 -18.35
C LYS A 515 38.66 -17.15 -17.47
N ASP A 516 38.92 -15.84 -17.46
CA ASP A 516 39.97 -15.28 -16.61
C ASP A 516 39.60 -15.32 -15.13
N MET A 517 38.32 -15.23 -14.76
CA MET A 517 37.89 -15.47 -13.38
C MET A 517 38.12 -16.93 -12.95
N ASP A 518 37.89 -17.91 -13.83
CA ASP A 518 38.20 -19.32 -13.56
C ASP A 518 39.70 -19.54 -13.35
N GLU A 519 40.54 -18.92 -14.16
CA GLU A 519 42.00 -18.97 -14.04
C GLU A 519 42.52 -18.26 -12.80
N ALA A 520 41.94 -17.11 -12.43
CA ALA A 520 42.24 -16.41 -11.18
C ALA A 520 41.95 -17.31 -9.97
N ILE A 521 40.79 -17.97 -9.96
CA ILE A 521 40.39 -18.90 -8.89
C ILE A 521 41.32 -20.13 -8.85
N ARG A 522 41.80 -20.60 -10.00
CA ARG A 522 42.77 -21.70 -10.07
C ARG A 522 44.13 -21.30 -9.49
N CYS A 523 44.56 -20.06 -9.69
CA CYS A 523 45.80 -19.53 -9.12
C CYS A 523 45.70 -19.33 -7.61
N ASP A 524 44.59 -18.77 -7.13
CA ASP A 524 44.32 -18.58 -5.70
C ASP A 524 42.84 -18.82 -5.37
N SER A 525 42.56 -20.00 -4.82
CA SER A 525 41.20 -20.41 -4.40
C SER A 525 40.66 -19.66 -3.16
N THR A 526 41.48 -18.82 -2.53
CA THR A 526 41.09 -17.98 -1.38
C THR A 526 40.78 -16.54 -1.77
N PHE A 527 41.03 -16.16 -3.02
CA PHE A 527 40.77 -14.82 -3.55
C PHE A 527 39.28 -14.61 -3.84
N PHE A 528 38.51 -14.32 -2.79
CA PHE A 528 37.06 -14.12 -2.87
C PHE A 528 36.57 -13.07 -3.90
N PRO A 529 37.31 -11.98 -4.24
CA PRO A 529 36.84 -11.02 -5.23
C PRO A 529 36.57 -11.64 -6.60
N ALA A 530 37.33 -12.67 -6.99
CA ALA A 530 37.08 -13.40 -8.24
C ALA A 530 35.74 -14.14 -8.22
N TYR A 531 35.41 -14.84 -7.14
CA TYR A 531 34.11 -15.50 -6.98
C TYR A 531 32.95 -14.49 -7.00
N PHE A 532 33.09 -13.36 -6.29
CA PHE A 532 32.05 -12.34 -6.24
C PHE A 532 31.79 -11.68 -7.60
N SER A 533 32.84 -11.32 -8.33
CA SER A 533 32.71 -10.78 -9.69
C SER A 533 32.19 -11.83 -10.67
N ARG A 534 32.65 -13.09 -10.60
CA ARG A 534 32.18 -14.19 -11.46
C ARG A 534 30.68 -14.46 -11.28
N ALA A 535 30.19 -14.48 -10.04
CA ALA A 535 28.76 -14.61 -9.75
C ALA A 535 27.93 -13.52 -10.46
N LEU A 536 28.36 -12.27 -10.36
CA LEU A 536 27.67 -11.13 -11.00
C LEU A 536 27.70 -11.24 -12.52
N ILE A 537 28.85 -11.59 -13.11
CA ILE A 537 29.00 -11.72 -14.56
C ILE A 537 28.10 -12.84 -15.08
N TYR A 538 28.08 -14.01 -14.43
CA TYR A 538 27.15 -15.10 -14.78
C TYR A 538 25.70 -14.64 -14.72
N TYR A 539 25.29 -13.95 -13.65
CA TYR A 539 23.94 -13.41 -13.54
C TYR A 539 23.60 -12.46 -14.70
N LYS A 540 24.48 -11.51 -15.02
CA LYS A 540 24.26 -10.55 -16.11
C LYS A 540 24.19 -11.23 -17.47
N GLN A 541 25.05 -12.23 -17.71
CA GLN A 541 25.01 -13.02 -18.94
C GLN A 541 23.68 -13.77 -19.08
N LEU A 542 23.14 -14.32 -17.99
CA LEU A 542 21.83 -14.97 -17.97
C LEU A 542 20.69 -13.99 -18.24
N GLU A 543 20.69 -12.83 -17.58
CA GLU A 543 19.66 -11.80 -17.80
C GLU A 543 19.71 -11.21 -19.22
N TYR A 544 20.89 -11.04 -19.80
CA TYR A 544 21.06 -10.62 -21.19
C TYR A 544 20.44 -11.66 -22.15
N ARG A 545 20.82 -12.94 -22.03
CA ARG A 545 20.25 -14.03 -22.84
C ARG A 545 18.73 -14.14 -22.69
N LYS A 546 18.19 -13.87 -21.49
CA LYS A 546 16.73 -13.85 -21.26
C LYS A 546 16.03 -12.73 -22.01
N ARG A 547 16.63 -11.54 -22.09
CA ARG A 547 16.08 -10.40 -22.83
C ARG A 547 16.09 -10.68 -24.33
N ASP A 548 17.18 -11.23 -24.85
CA ASP A 548 17.29 -11.61 -26.26
C ASP A 548 16.25 -12.68 -26.64
N ARG A 549 16.10 -13.73 -25.82
CA ARG A 549 15.04 -14.74 -26.05
C ARG A 549 13.64 -14.18 -25.91
N LYS A 550 13.39 -13.21 -25.04
CA LYS A 550 12.07 -12.55 -24.94
C LYS A 550 11.73 -11.76 -26.21
N PHE A 551 12.74 -11.19 -26.88
CA PHE A 551 12.60 -10.54 -28.19
C PHE A 551 12.32 -11.56 -29.32
N GLU A 552 12.85 -12.79 -29.22
CA GLU A 552 12.59 -13.86 -30.19
C GLU A 552 11.25 -14.60 -29.96
N VAL A 553 10.76 -14.65 -28.70
CA VAL A 553 9.64 -15.52 -28.27
C VAL A 553 8.29 -14.79 -28.18
N GLU A 554 8.14 -13.57 -28.71
CA GLU A 554 6.80 -12.96 -28.94
C GLU A 554 5.92 -13.78 -29.93
N THR A 555 6.36 -14.94 -30.42
CA THR A 555 5.61 -15.82 -31.32
C THR A 555 5.23 -17.21 -30.80
N VAL A 556 5.64 -17.71 -29.62
CA VAL A 556 5.19 -19.04 -29.14
C VAL A 556 5.08 -19.15 -27.61
N GLU A 557 3.93 -19.65 -27.14
CA GLU A 557 3.54 -19.82 -25.73
C GLU A 557 4.30 -20.92 -24.95
N GLU A 558 4.58 -20.55 -23.69
CA GLU A 558 4.45 -21.32 -22.44
C GLU A 558 4.65 -22.84 -22.40
N GLN A 559 5.88 -23.33 -22.57
CA GLN A 559 6.32 -24.55 -21.88
C GLN A 559 7.82 -24.48 -21.56
N ASN A 560 8.21 -24.07 -20.33
CA ASN A 560 9.49 -24.44 -19.69
C ASN A 560 9.67 -23.75 -18.31
N LEU A 561 8.92 -24.19 -17.30
CA LEU A 561 9.10 -23.75 -15.91
C LEU A 561 10.13 -24.59 -15.13
N GLN A 562 10.40 -25.84 -15.52
CA GLN A 562 11.32 -26.75 -14.80
C GLN A 562 12.81 -26.58 -15.15
N VAL A 563 13.16 -25.95 -16.27
CA VAL A 563 14.56 -25.79 -16.73
C VAL A 563 15.26 -24.55 -16.12
N ARG A 564 14.52 -23.66 -15.43
CA ARG A 564 15.01 -22.35 -14.97
C ARG A 564 15.84 -22.36 -13.67
N SER A 565 15.77 -23.42 -12.87
CA SER A 565 16.47 -23.50 -11.57
C SER A 565 17.95 -23.85 -11.69
N TYR A 566 18.37 -24.46 -12.81
CA TYR A 566 19.73 -24.99 -12.95
C TYR A 566 20.76 -23.87 -13.24
N ASP A 567 20.35 -22.79 -13.91
CA ASP A 567 21.25 -21.72 -14.36
C ASP A 567 21.74 -20.80 -13.25
N TYR A 568 20.92 -20.56 -12.22
CA TYR A 568 21.28 -19.69 -11.09
C TYR A 568 22.09 -20.40 -10.00
N ASN A 569 22.19 -21.72 -10.05
CA ASN A 569 22.93 -22.49 -9.04
C ASN A 569 24.42 -22.13 -9.02
N LYS A 570 25.05 -21.91 -10.18
CA LYS A 570 26.45 -21.48 -10.26
C LYS A 570 26.68 -20.12 -9.59
N VAL A 571 25.74 -19.18 -9.79
CA VAL A 571 25.80 -17.86 -9.14
C VAL A 571 25.69 -18.01 -7.63
N ARG A 572 24.78 -18.86 -7.16
CA ARG A 572 24.60 -19.16 -5.73
C ARG A 572 25.84 -19.81 -5.12
N GLU A 573 26.44 -20.80 -5.79
CA GLU A 573 27.64 -21.51 -5.34
C GLU A 573 28.84 -20.57 -5.19
N ASP A 574 29.02 -19.63 -6.13
CA ASP A 574 30.07 -18.61 -6.03
C ASP A 574 29.83 -17.69 -4.82
N LEU A 575 28.59 -17.27 -4.58
CA LEU A 575 28.25 -16.42 -3.43
C LEU A 575 28.37 -17.19 -2.10
N ASP A 576 28.02 -18.47 -2.07
CA ASP A 576 28.27 -19.36 -0.93
C ASP A 576 29.77 -19.40 -0.61
N ARG A 577 30.62 -19.54 -1.63
CA ARG A 577 32.07 -19.54 -1.47
C ARG A 577 32.62 -18.19 -0.99
N VAL A 578 32.07 -17.07 -1.46
CA VAL A 578 32.43 -15.74 -0.94
C VAL A 578 32.10 -15.63 0.55
N ILE A 579 30.94 -16.12 0.97
CA ILE A 579 30.52 -16.08 2.39
C ILE A 579 31.42 -16.97 3.26
N GLU A 580 31.89 -18.10 2.75
CA GLU A 580 32.88 -18.94 3.45
C GLU A 580 34.23 -18.24 3.64
N LEU A 581 34.71 -17.53 2.61
CA LEU A 581 36.02 -16.87 2.60
C LEU A 581 36.01 -15.50 3.31
N ALA A 582 34.89 -14.77 3.23
CA ALA A 582 34.70 -13.43 3.77
C ALA A 582 33.32 -13.31 4.45
N PRO A 583 33.14 -13.89 5.65
CA PRO A 583 31.83 -13.92 6.34
C PRO A 583 31.29 -12.56 6.78
N ASP A 584 32.15 -11.54 6.81
CA ASP A 584 31.80 -10.14 7.13
C ASP A 584 31.54 -9.28 5.88
N PHE A 585 31.60 -9.87 4.68
CA PHE A 585 31.30 -9.18 3.42
C PHE A 585 29.80 -9.16 3.15
N VAL A 586 29.12 -8.18 3.75
CA VAL A 586 27.66 -7.98 3.74
C VAL A 586 27.03 -8.09 2.34
N TYR A 587 27.73 -7.59 1.31
CA TYR A 587 27.26 -7.56 -0.07
C TYR A 587 27.04 -8.95 -0.68
N ALA A 588 27.75 -9.98 -0.21
CA ALA A 588 27.55 -11.35 -0.67
C ALA A 588 26.22 -11.93 -0.18
N TYR A 589 25.85 -11.70 1.09
CA TYR A 589 24.53 -12.08 1.60
C TYR A 589 23.43 -11.39 0.83
N TYR A 590 23.53 -10.07 0.62
CA TYR A 590 22.54 -9.33 -0.15
C TYR A 590 22.41 -9.83 -1.60
N ASN A 591 23.52 -10.04 -2.30
CA ASN A 591 23.49 -10.59 -3.66
C ASN A 591 22.91 -12.00 -3.69
N ARG A 592 23.23 -12.85 -2.71
CA ARG A 592 22.66 -14.21 -2.62
C ARG A 592 21.16 -14.17 -2.35
N GLY A 593 20.71 -13.27 -1.47
CA GLY A 593 19.30 -12.98 -1.25
C GLY A 593 18.56 -12.56 -2.53
N ASN A 594 19.17 -11.70 -3.36
CA ASN A 594 18.61 -11.31 -4.65
C ASN A 594 18.46 -12.52 -5.59
N ILE A 595 19.46 -13.39 -5.67
CA ILE A 595 19.42 -14.60 -6.50
C ILE A 595 18.34 -15.58 -6.00
N LEU A 596 18.25 -15.79 -4.68
CA LEU A 596 17.22 -16.64 -4.08
C LEU A 596 15.81 -16.09 -4.36
N ALA A 597 15.63 -14.76 -4.29
CA ALA A 597 14.37 -14.13 -4.66
C ALA A 597 14.03 -14.32 -6.14
N VAL A 598 15.01 -14.23 -7.05
CA VAL A 598 14.84 -14.54 -8.48
C VAL A 598 14.47 -16.01 -8.71
N MET A 599 15.05 -16.92 -7.91
CA MET A 599 14.71 -18.34 -7.87
C MET A 599 13.36 -18.63 -7.19
N LYS A 600 12.68 -17.60 -6.67
CA LYS A 600 11.44 -17.67 -5.89
C LYS A 600 11.57 -18.40 -4.54
N ASP A 601 12.79 -18.60 -4.06
CA ASP A 601 13.04 -19.02 -2.68
C ASP A 601 13.06 -17.78 -1.76
N TYR A 602 11.87 -17.20 -1.57
CA TYR A 602 11.71 -15.99 -0.79
C TYR A 602 12.07 -16.18 0.69
N ARG A 603 11.90 -17.39 1.23
CA ARG A 603 12.22 -17.67 2.64
C ARG A 603 13.72 -17.61 2.87
N ALA A 604 14.50 -18.28 2.02
CA ALA A 604 15.96 -18.20 2.10
C ALA A 604 16.46 -16.78 1.79
N ALA A 605 15.84 -16.08 0.83
CA ALA A 605 16.17 -14.69 0.54
C ALA A 605 15.99 -13.77 1.77
N LEU A 606 14.90 -13.92 2.52
CA LEU A 606 14.67 -13.16 3.76
C LEU A 606 15.75 -13.43 4.82
N VAL A 607 16.24 -14.67 4.95
CA VAL A 607 17.34 -15.01 5.86
C VAL A 607 18.60 -14.24 5.50
N ASP A 608 18.92 -14.19 4.21
CA ASP A 608 20.10 -13.47 3.72
C ASP A 608 19.99 -11.95 3.86
N TYR A 609 18.83 -11.37 3.55
CA TYR A 609 18.60 -9.95 3.79
C TYR A 609 18.66 -9.61 5.29
N ASN A 610 18.12 -10.48 6.16
CA ASN A 610 18.26 -10.32 7.60
C ASN A 610 19.72 -10.31 8.00
N LYS A 611 20.53 -11.25 7.47
CA LYS A 611 21.94 -11.33 7.79
C LYS A 611 22.71 -10.09 7.34
N ALA A 612 22.38 -9.58 6.15
CA ALA A 612 22.96 -8.34 5.64
C ALA A 612 22.65 -7.14 6.55
N ILE A 613 21.40 -7.02 7.00
CA ILE A 613 20.93 -5.94 7.89
C ILE A 613 21.52 -6.06 9.30
N GLU A 614 21.69 -7.28 9.82
CA GLU A 614 22.36 -7.52 11.11
C GLU A 614 23.81 -7.04 11.10
N GLN A 615 24.51 -7.20 9.97
CA GLN A 615 25.91 -6.78 9.81
C GLN A 615 26.05 -5.29 9.53
N ASP A 616 25.19 -4.72 8.67
CA ASP A 616 25.09 -3.26 8.46
C ASP A 616 23.63 -2.77 8.62
N PRO A 617 23.27 -2.23 9.80
CA PRO A 617 21.94 -1.66 10.04
C PRO A 617 21.59 -0.43 9.20
N ARG A 618 22.53 0.12 8.42
CA ARG A 618 22.29 1.22 7.49
C ARG A 618 22.14 0.75 6.05
N PHE A 619 22.14 -0.56 5.80
CA PHE A 619 22.07 -1.11 4.46
C PHE A 619 20.68 -0.96 3.81
N ALA A 620 20.46 0.20 3.20
CA ALA A 620 19.17 0.61 2.64
C ALA A 620 18.61 -0.39 1.61
N ASP A 621 19.46 -0.89 0.71
CA ASP A 621 19.06 -1.80 -0.36
C ASP A 621 18.54 -3.14 0.18
N ALA A 622 19.15 -3.64 1.26
CA ALA A 622 18.71 -4.85 1.93
C ALA A 622 17.32 -4.67 2.56
N TYR A 623 17.07 -3.53 3.22
CA TYR A 623 15.73 -3.20 3.70
C TYR A 623 14.73 -3.11 2.56
N TYR A 624 15.08 -2.45 1.45
CA TYR A 624 14.17 -2.29 0.32
C TYR A 624 13.79 -3.65 -0.31
N ASN A 625 14.77 -4.50 -0.63
CA ASN A 625 14.52 -5.81 -1.23
C ASN A 625 13.85 -6.79 -0.26
N ARG A 626 14.18 -6.73 1.04
CA ARG A 626 13.47 -7.50 2.08
C ARG A 626 12.01 -7.06 2.18
N GLY A 627 11.77 -5.75 2.13
CA GLY A 627 10.43 -5.17 2.17
C GLY A 627 9.57 -5.61 1.00
N LEU A 628 10.12 -5.55 -0.22
CA LEU A 628 9.45 -6.08 -1.41
C LEU A 628 9.17 -7.58 -1.29
N THR A 629 10.15 -8.36 -0.83
CA THR A 629 10.00 -9.82 -0.64
C THR A 629 8.89 -10.14 0.36
N ASN A 630 8.79 -9.39 1.45
CA ASN A 630 7.71 -9.51 2.43
C ASN A 630 6.34 -9.20 1.82
N ILE A 631 6.23 -8.13 1.02
CA ILE A 631 4.98 -7.79 0.31
C ILE A 631 4.59 -8.91 -0.67
N PHE A 632 5.53 -9.45 -1.43
CA PHE A 632 5.27 -10.58 -2.32
C PHE A 632 4.77 -11.83 -1.60
N LEU A 633 5.16 -12.02 -0.33
CA LEU A 633 4.67 -13.10 0.53
C LEU A 633 3.34 -12.79 1.24
N GLY A 634 2.77 -11.59 1.05
CA GLY A 634 1.56 -11.13 1.74
C GLY A 634 1.80 -10.54 3.13
N ASN A 635 3.07 -10.44 3.57
CA ASN A 635 3.48 -9.85 4.84
C ASN A 635 3.57 -8.32 4.73
N ASN A 636 2.47 -7.66 4.34
CA ASN A 636 2.45 -6.24 3.97
C ASN A 636 2.93 -5.33 5.11
N ARG A 637 2.60 -5.64 6.37
CA ARG A 637 3.02 -4.84 7.52
C ARG A 637 4.53 -4.84 7.69
N GLN A 638 5.18 -6.01 7.72
CA GLN A 638 6.65 -6.08 7.79
C GLN A 638 7.29 -5.45 6.55
N GLY A 639 6.68 -5.66 5.38
CA GLY A 639 7.17 -5.10 4.12
C GLY A 639 7.17 -3.57 4.09
N ILE A 640 6.09 -2.94 4.54
CA ILE A 640 5.97 -1.47 4.65
C ILE A 640 6.97 -0.94 5.68
N GLN A 641 7.16 -1.61 6.82
CA GLN A 641 8.14 -1.21 7.82
C GLN A 641 9.57 -1.20 7.25
N ASP A 642 9.93 -2.21 6.47
CA ASP A 642 11.21 -2.32 5.79
C ASP A 642 11.39 -1.24 4.71
N LEU A 643 10.36 -0.99 3.91
CA LEU A 643 10.38 0.07 2.90
C LEU A 643 10.46 1.46 3.54
N SER A 644 9.77 1.69 4.66
CA SER A 644 9.88 2.93 5.44
C SER A 644 11.34 3.15 5.86
N LYS A 645 11.98 2.09 6.35
CA LYS A 645 13.38 2.15 6.75
C LYS A 645 14.33 2.39 5.56
N ALA A 646 14.08 1.76 4.42
CA ALA A 646 14.83 2.02 3.20
C ALA A 646 14.69 3.47 2.71
N GLY A 647 13.48 4.03 2.77
CA GLY A 647 13.19 5.42 2.47
C GLY A 647 13.93 6.38 3.40
N GLU A 648 13.93 6.11 4.71
CA GLU A 648 14.72 6.86 5.67
C GLU A 648 16.22 6.87 5.31
N LEU A 649 16.75 5.72 4.86
CA LEU A 649 18.16 5.55 4.55
C LEU A 649 18.53 6.07 3.14
N GLY A 650 17.57 6.60 2.37
CA GLY A 650 17.82 7.31 1.13
C GLY A 650 17.23 6.69 -0.14
N ILE A 651 16.50 5.57 -0.04
CA ILE A 651 15.79 4.97 -1.19
C ILE A 651 14.38 5.55 -1.28
N PHE A 652 14.26 6.77 -1.79
CA PHE A 652 12.99 7.50 -1.81
C PHE A 652 11.90 6.86 -2.65
N SER A 653 12.27 6.04 -3.63
CA SER A 653 11.31 5.22 -4.38
C SER A 653 10.53 4.27 -3.47
N ALA A 654 11.02 3.95 -2.26
CA ALA A 654 10.32 3.14 -1.29
C ALA A 654 8.99 3.77 -0.86
N TYR A 655 8.92 5.10 -0.70
CA TYR A 655 7.68 5.78 -0.29
C TYR A 655 6.57 5.66 -1.33
N ASN A 656 6.92 5.68 -2.62
CA ASN A 656 5.97 5.42 -3.71
C ASN A 656 5.37 4.01 -3.63
N ILE A 657 6.18 3.04 -3.19
CA ILE A 657 5.75 1.64 -3.03
C ILE A 657 4.86 1.53 -1.80
N ILE A 658 5.26 2.11 -0.67
CA ILE A 658 4.44 2.16 0.56
C ILE A 658 3.05 2.66 0.23
N LYS A 659 2.94 3.79 -0.47
CA LYS A 659 1.65 4.38 -0.89
C LYS A 659 0.75 3.40 -1.62
N ARG A 660 1.29 2.58 -2.54
CA ARG A 660 0.52 1.58 -3.28
C ARG A 660 -0.05 0.48 -2.39
N PHE A 661 0.65 0.14 -1.31
CA PHE A 661 0.26 -0.94 -0.40
C PHE A 661 -0.39 -0.44 0.91
N THR A 662 -0.39 0.88 1.16
CA THR A 662 -1.11 1.51 2.28
C THR A 662 -2.47 2.07 1.87
N THR A 663 -2.68 2.45 0.60
CA THR A 663 -4.03 2.79 0.13
C THR A 663 -4.86 1.52 0.11
N ILE A 664 -5.82 1.46 1.03
CA ILE A 664 -6.94 0.52 0.99
C ILE A 664 -7.49 0.58 -0.44
N GLU A 665 -7.51 -0.56 -1.15
CA GLU A 665 -8.41 -0.68 -2.29
C GLU A 665 -9.80 -0.37 -1.74
N GLU A 666 -10.34 0.79 -2.13
CA GLU A 666 -11.78 1.06 -2.04
C GLU A 666 -12.46 -0.12 -2.77
N LYS A 667 -12.79 -1.15 -2.01
CA LYS A 667 -13.43 -2.38 -2.47
C LYS A 667 -14.92 -2.29 -2.31
#